data_AF-A0A5B8XYK2-F1
#
_entry.id   AF-A0A5B8XYK2-F1
#
_cell.length_a   1.000
_cell.length_b   1.000
_cell.length_c   1.000
_cell.angle_alpha   90.00
_cell.angle_beta   90.00
_cell.angle_gamma   90.00
#
_symmetry.space_group_name_H-M   'P 1'
#
loop_
_entity.id
_entity.type
_entity.pdbx_description
1 polymer ?
#
loop_
_entity_poly.entity_id
_entity_poly.type
_entity_poly.pdbx_seq_one_letter_code
_entity_poly.pdbx_strand_id
1 'polypeptide(L)'
;MTLKHIFLLVLIGSLSACADDVDPPDTRPDMGDEDIGVVDMPEEDMPDPDMTEPDMTEPDMTEPDMTEPDMTDMGDDMAPDQGQPDTPEDFNPLQICLSDCNYSGVHWCEVDCDYDGLSNCEEAQLGTDSCQTDTDGDGLNDLAELQVGSDPMIGDSDGDGLNDADEITFGFNPTNPSTYNDQILDGDRWIVSACDTLEGETLNYEVSSAGDWLVAFPTVFGNYVELGISTATPQNAQAASVFEDPANEVAGTLFSMRPAANQTTPEDVQAFFRSRVAATGSIVQDSTGGGFTTHDFETAAIARFLIRTPQQSSIRQVRDALLFNLAPFEAADVTGLPVSSGTTYRDFRVYISVTYRESDQNGDRLVVAAALAPAQKFDANEKVSFRMDDLTNTTNVASSQDDHFGRCNAFRAGEGNPEADFYWVLDQSGSMSDDYVRVRNVANNFFANLTNTALDYRLAVTTMDRDYDGRPVGNVPWYTDQPTFLAGINEVENGPYNGGAEYGLNSARDGIQWMRSSSAPQISRVRPDAQLITIFVSDEEDNDFQYDNLSDPSVANFLEQYVQFFVANTIAFAIVTIDPGDRYEDGEAYRRVALATGGSVAELTANDIQETIDEIIYAATGLASAYVLPSVPISSSLRVYKDNVWVPRSRENGFDYFANSNSIAFFGTYRPEPADPTQGRYGDDIAVGYETFLDLTKD
;
A
#
# COMPACT_ATOMS: atom_id res chain seq x y z
N MET A 1 56.55 -42.84 3.11
CA MET A 1 57.75 -41.96 3.20
C MET A 1 57.20 -40.57 3.48
N THR A 2 57.39 -39.85 4.58
CA THR A 2 58.24 -39.89 5.80
C THR A 2 57.50 -38.94 6.78
N LEU A 3 57.05 -39.39 7.97
CA LEU A 3 57.67 -39.21 9.31
C LEU A 3 57.96 -37.72 9.67
N LYS A 4 57.61 -37.11 10.83
CA LYS A 4 57.40 -37.65 12.19
C LYS A 4 57.07 -36.54 13.24
N HIS A 5 56.33 -36.94 14.30
CA HIS A 5 56.44 -36.59 15.76
C HIS A 5 55.56 -35.45 16.35
N ILE A 6 54.94 -35.51 17.55
CA ILE A 6 55.06 -36.36 18.79
C ILE A 6 53.81 -36.20 19.71
N PHE A 7 53.32 -37.33 20.28
CA PHE A 7 52.72 -37.62 21.63
C PHE A 7 51.50 -36.82 22.18
N LEU A 8 50.52 -37.35 22.95
CA LEU A 8 50.44 -38.51 23.89
C LEU A 8 48.95 -38.87 24.18
N LEU A 9 48.55 -40.13 23.91
CA LEU A 9 47.85 -41.11 24.79
C LEU A 9 46.68 -40.63 25.73
N VAL A 10 45.43 -41.12 25.58
CA VAL A 10 44.84 -42.43 26.08
C VAL A 10 43.94 -42.19 27.33
N LEU A 11 42.76 -42.77 27.60
CA LEU A 11 42.11 -44.07 27.31
C LEU A 11 40.57 -43.96 27.54
N ILE A 12 39.76 -44.66 26.72
CA ILE A 12 38.64 -45.62 27.03
C ILE A 12 37.61 -45.24 28.12
N GLY A 13 36.30 -45.45 28.01
CA GLY A 13 35.38 -46.28 27.19
C GLY A 13 34.03 -46.26 27.94
N SER A 14 32.84 -46.30 27.34
CA SER A 14 32.20 -47.40 26.61
C SER A 14 30.86 -47.75 27.27
N LEU A 15 29.78 -47.69 26.47
CA LEU A 15 28.66 -48.65 26.35
C LEU A 15 27.55 -48.76 27.43
N SER A 16 26.31 -48.54 26.94
CA SER A 16 25.20 -49.52 26.90
C SER A 16 24.14 -49.57 28.02
N ALA A 17 22.91 -49.22 27.60
CA ALA A 17 21.63 -49.95 27.71
C ALA A 17 20.90 -50.22 29.05
N CYS A 18 19.60 -49.86 29.01
CA CYS A 18 18.39 -50.55 29.49
C CYS A 18 18.07 -50.71 31.00
N ALA A 19 16.86 -50.21 31.33
CA ALA A 19 15.80 -50.77 32.18
C ALA A 19 16.01 -50.84 33.72
N ASP A 20 15.18 -50.11 34.49
CA ASP A 20 13.99 -50.63 35.21
C ASP A 20 13.49 -49.64 36.29
N ASP A 21 12.16 -49.66 36.46
CA ASP A 21 11.31 -48.98 37.46
C ASP A 21 11.86 -48.90 38.89
N VAL A 22 11.57 -47.81 39.63
CA VAL A 22 10.89 -47.79 40.97
C VAL A 22 10.51 -46.32 41.34
N ASP A 23 9.21 -46.04 41.55
CA ASP A 23 8.63 -44.86 42.24
C ASP A 23 8.37 -45.19 43.75
N PRO A 24 8.00 -44.30 44.70
CA PRO A 24 8.01 -42.82 44.82
C PRO A 24 8.59 -42.36 46.23
N PRO A 25 8.35 -41.15 46.84
CA PRO A 25 7.03 -40.64 47.27
C PRO A 25 6.76 -39.12 47.11
N ASP A 26 5.45 -38.87 47.10
CA ASP A 26 4.66 -37.65 47.20
C ASP A 26 4.88 -36.82 48.48
N THR A 27 4.85 -35.48 48.34
CA THR A 27 4.27 -34.57 49.33
C THR A 27 3.69 -33.31 48.66
N ARG A 28 2.38 -33.32 48.35
CA ARG A 28 1.51 -32.12 48.40
C ARG A 28 0.88 -31.98 49.80
N PRO A 29 0.68 -30.76 50.32
CA PRO A 29 -0.31 -30.51 51.36
C PRO A 29 -1.64 -30.05 50.75
N ASP A 30 -2.69 -30.47 51.44
CA ASP A 30 -4.11 -30.46 51.10
C ASP A 30 -4.89 -29.50 52.04
N MET A 31 -6.09 -29.16 51.56
CA MET A 31 -7.36 -28.92 52.27
C MET A 31 -7.95 -27.51 52.36
N GLY A 32 -9.20 -27.44 51.87
CA GLY A 32 -10.24 -26.52 52.33
C GLY A 32 -11.51 -26.54 51.44
N ASP A 33 -12.39 -27.53 51.65
CA ASP A 33 -13.72 -27.71 51.04
C ASP A 33 -14.70 -26.55 51.32
N GLU A 34 -15.62 -26.27 50.37
CA GLU A 34 -17.06 -26.14 50.64
C GLU A 34 -17.91 -26.74 49.49
N ASP A 35 -18.99 -27.37 49.90
CA ASP A 35 -19.90 -28.29 49.20
C ASP A 35 -21.02 -27.54 48.42
N ILE A 36 -21.87 -28.33 47.73
CA ILE A 36 -23.27 -28.08 47.30
C ILE A 36 -23.50 -28.09 45.77
N GLY A 37 -24.14 -29.18 45.30
CA GLY A 37 -25.33 -29.08 44.45
C GLY A 37 -25.26 -29.63 43.03
N VAL A 38 -25.47 -30.94 42.87
CA VAL A 38 -25.85 -31.57 41.59
C VAL A 38 -27.34 -31.36 41.35
N VAL A 39 -27.72 -30.83 40.18
CA VAL A 39 -29.07 -30.93 39.63
C VAL A 39 -28.96 -31.26 38.13
N ASP A 40 -29.54 -32.40 37.76
CA ASP A 40 -29.88 -32.83 36.40
C ASP A 40 -30.62 -31.72 35.63
N MET A 41 -30.27 -31.51 34.37
CA MET A 41 -31.10 -30.78 33.41
C MET A 41 -31.52 -31.70 32.26
N PRO A 42 -32.83 -31.71 31.89
CA PRO A 42 -33.40 -32.66 30.95
C PRO A 42 -33.13 -32.27 29.49
N GLU A 43 -33.10 -33.28 28.63
CA GLU A 43 -33.33 -33.17 27.18
C GLU A 43 -34.71 -32.55 26.93
N GLU A 44 -34.77 -31.43 26.21
CA GLU A 44 -36.01 -30.96 25.57
C GLU A 44 -35.86 -31.03 24.05
N ASP A 45 -36.74 -31.82 23.46
CA ASP A 45 -37.05 -31.95 22.04
C ASP A 45 -37.33 -30.57 21.41
N MET A 46 -36.58 -30.21 20.36
CA MET A 46 -36.97 -29.14 19.44
C MET A 46 -37.75 -29.73 18.27
N PRO A 47 -38.97 -29.24 17.95
CA PRO A 47 -39.76 -29.73 16.84
C PRO A 47 -39.31 -29.12 15.51
N ASP A 48 -39.34 -29.97 14.49
CA ASP A 48 -39.16 -29.76 13.06
C ASP A 48 -40.08 -28.63 12.52
N PRO A 49 -39.58 -27.64 11.74
CA PRO A 49 -40.44 -26.75 11.00
C PRO A 49 -40.87 -27.37 9.66
N ASP A 50 -42.13 -27.79 9.69
CA ASP A 50 -43.03 -28.20 8.61
C ASP A 50 -42.89 -27.39 7.30
N MET A 51 -42.81 -28.13 6.18
CA MET A 51 -42.97 -27.60 4.84
C MET A 51 -44.44 -27.32 4.55
N THR A 52 -44.80 -26.03 4.43
CA THR A 52 -46.02 -25.64 3.74
C THR A 52 -45.77 -24.40 2.86
N GLU A 53 -45.80 -24.62 1.54
CA GLU A 53 -45.94 -23.58 0.51
C GLU A 53 -47.23 -22.78 0.71
N PRO A 54 -47.23 -21.47 0.41
CA PRO A 54 -48.45 -20.77 0.04
C PRO A 54 -48.48 -20.51 -1.48
N ASP A 55 -49.36 -21.25 -2.14
CA ASP A 55 -50.01 -20.91 -3.41
C ASP A 55 -50.70 -19.55 -3.31
N MET A 56 -50.31 -18.61 -4.19
CA MET A 56 -51.15 -17.48 -4.59
C MET A 56 -51.01 -17.23 -6.09
N THR A 57 -51.82 -17.97 -6.85
CA THR A 57 -52.66 -17.54 -7.97
C THR A 57 -52.51 -16.08 -8.46
N GLU A 58 -52.25 -15.94 -9.75
CA GLU A 58 -52.38 -14.74 -10.58
C GLU A 58 -53.78 -14.07 -10.51
N PRO A 59 -53.84 -12.75 -10.77
CA PRO A 59 -55.00 -12.15 -11.41
C PRO A 59 -54.66 -11.59 -12.80
N ASP A 60 -55.29 -12.23 -13.79
CA ASP A 60 -55.60 -11.75 -15.14
C ASP A 60 -56.37 -10.42 -15.12
N MET A 61 -55.98 -9.44 -15.94
CA MET A 61 -56.82 -8.94 -17.05
C MET A 61 -56.35 -7.61 -17.68
N THR A 62 -56.28 -7.68 -19.01
CA THR A 62 -56.71 -6.69 -20.03
C THR A 62 -55.71 -5.69 -20.61
N GLU A 63 -55.28 -6.02 -21.84
CA GLU A 63 -54.86 -5.11 -22.90
C GLU A 63 -55.94 -4.06 -23.24
N PRO A 64 -55.53 -2.93 -23.84
CA PRO A 64 -56.29 -2.33 -24.91
C PRO A 64 -55.52 -2.32 -26.23
N ASP A 65 -56.05 -3.09 -27.18
CA ASP A 65 -56.01 -2.89 -28.63
C ASP A 65 -56.20 -1.40 -28.99
N MET A 66 -55.35 -0.87 -29.89
CA MET A 66 -55.79 -0.07 -31.04
C MET A 66 -54.73 -0.08 -32.14
N THR A 67 -54.94 -0.97 -33.10
CA THR A 67 -54.85 -0.77 -34.56
C THR A 67 -54.26 0.55 -35.09
N GLU A 68 -53.30 0.42 -36.01
CA GLU A 68 -52.82 1.46 -36.94
C GLU A 68 -53.95 2.22 -37.67
N PRO A 69 -53.63 3.42 -38.18
CA PRO A 69 -53.93 3.64 -39.59
C PRO A 69 -52.79 4.32 -40.38
N ASP A 70 -52.43 3.62 -41.46
CA ASP A 70 -52.52 4.07 -42.85
C ASP A 70 -51.50 5.10 -43.38
N MET A 71 -50.78 4.62 -44.40
CA MET A 71 -49.95 5.39 -45.32
C MET A 71 -50.78 6.35 -46.16
N THR A 72 -50.37 7.60 -46.27
CA THR A 72 -50.45 8.41 -47.51
C THR A 72 -49.70 9.73 -47.30
N ASP A 73 -48.56 9.93 -47.96
CA ASP A 73 -48.41 10.97 -48.99
C ASP A 73 -47.04 10.85 -49.66
N MET A 74 -47.03 10.86 -50.98
CA MET A 74 -45.84 10.88 -51.83
C MET A 74 -45.46 12.35 -52.08
N GLY A 75 -44.17 12.67 -51.91
CA GLY A 75 -43.60 13.93 -52.40
C GLY A 75 -42.16 13.71 -52.83
N ASP A 76 -41.95 13.57 -54.14
CA ASP A 76 -40.67 13.64 -54.83
C ASP A 76 -39.91 14.94 -54.49
N ASP A 77 -38.62 14.85 -54.18
CA ASP A 77 -37.55 15.56 -54.90
C ASP A 77 -36.15 15.20 -54.35
N MET A 78 -35.30 14.67 -55.23
CA MET A 78 -33.88 14.39 -54.97
C MET A 78 -33.03 15.67 -54.97
N ALA A 79 -32.21 15.87 -53.92
CA ALA A 79 -30.87 16.49 -53.98
C ALA A 79 -30.10 16.23 -52.65
N PRO A 80 -28.75 16.16 -52.67
CA PRO A 80 -27.97 15.32 -51.77
C PRO A 80 -27.67 16.00 -50.43
N ASP A 81 -28.04 15.36 -49.33
CA ASP A 81 -27.54 15.78 -48.02
C ASP A 81 -26.20 15.11 -47.73
N GLN A 82 -25.24 15.94 -47.35
CA GLN A 82 -23.88 15.56 -47.04
C GLN A 82 -23.93 14.84 -45.70
N GLY A 83 -23.51 13.57 -45.67
CA GLY A 83 -23.45 12.77 -44.44
C GLY A 83 -22.72 13.52 -43.33
N GLN A 84 -23.49 13.93 -42.32
CA GLN A 84 -23.00 14.26 -41.00
C GLN A 84 -22.92 12.94 -40.22
N PRO A 85 -21.90 12.70 -39.40
CA PRO A 85 -21.72 11.42 -38.71
C PRO A 85 -22.87 11.20 -37.72
N ASP A 86 -23.41 9.99 -37.71
CA ASP A 86 -24.35 9.56 -36.68
C ASP A 86 -23.71 9.71 -35.29
N THR A 87 -24.51 10.17 -34.34
CA THR A 87 -24.14 10.42 -32.95
C THR A 87 -23.93 9.12 -32.15
N PRO A 88 -23.03 9.11 -31.16
CA PRO A 88 -22.65 7.90 -30.42
C PRO A 88 -23.59 7.60 -29.23
N GLU A 89 -24.87 7.36 -29.50
CA GLU A 89 -25.85 7.01 -28.46
C GLU A 89 -26.66 5.78 -28.90
N ASP A 90 -26.04 4.61 -28.77
CA ASP A 90 -26.63 3.27 -28.49
C ASP A 90 -25.56 2.19 -28.78
N PHE A 91 -24.49 2.15 -27.98
CA PHE A 91 -23.47 1.11 -28.06
C PHE A 91 -23.78 -0.02 -27.08
N ASN A 92 -24.44 -1.07 -27.57
CA ASN A 92 -24.57 -2.33 -26.86
C ASN A 92 -23.50 -3.31 -27.41
N PRO A 93 -22.50 -3.74 -26.61
CA PRO A 93 -21.43 -4.62 -27.07
C PRO A 93 -21.95 -5.94 -27.67
N LEU A 94 -23.05 -6.48 -27.11
CA LEU A 94 -23.68 -7.72 -27.60
C LEU A 94 -24.36 -7.56 -28.98
N GLN A 95 -24.51 -6.33 -29.47
CA GLN A 95 -25.18 -6.04 -30.74
C GLN A 95 -24.18 -5.84 -31.91
N ILE A 96 -22.88 -5.69 -31.60
CA ILE A 96 -21.81 -5.56 -32.61
C ILE A 96 -21.40 -6.93 -33.16
N CYS A 97 -21.28 -7.98 -32.33
CA CYS A 97 -20.96 -9.34 -32.78
C CYS A 97 -22.01 -9.95 -33.74
N LEU A 98 -23.24 -9.39 -33.81
CA LEU A 98 -24.29 -9.88 -34.71
C LEU A 98 -24.53 -8.99 -35.94
N SER A 99 -24.05 -7.73 -35.94
CA SER A 99 -24.36 -6.77 -37.01
C SER A 99 -23.24 -6.64 -38.05
N ASP A 100 -21.96 -6.72 -37.65
CA ASP A 100 -20.83 -6.70 -38.59
C ASP A 100 -20.36 -8.10 -39.02
N CYS A 101 -20.62 -9.13 -38.20
CA CYS A 101 -20.27 -10.52 -38.49
C CYS A 101 -21.25 -11.18 -39.51
N ASN A 102 -22.20 -10.45 -40.09
CA ASN A 102 -23.19 -10.94 -41.06
C ASN A 102 -22.92 -10.50 -42.53
N TYR A 103 -21.71 -10.02 -42.84
CA TYR A 103 -21.31 -9.75 -44.21
C TYR A 103 -21.03 -11.05 -44.96
N SER A 104 -22.02 -11.52 -45.73
CA SER A 104 -21.88 -12.59 -46.72
C SER A 104 -20.95 -12.18 -47.87
N GLY A 105 -19.65 -12.22 -47.61
CA GLY A 105 -18.58 -11.91 -48.54
C GLY A 105 -17.23 -12.35 -48.01
N VAL A 106 -16.29 -12.53 -48.92
CA VAL A 106 -14.88 -13.00 -48.76
C VAL A 106 -14.02 -12.27 -47.71
N HIS A 107 -14.62 -11.36 -46.91
CA HIS A 107 -14.01 -10.57 -45.84
C HIS A 107 -14.28 -11.13 -44.44
N TRP A 108 -15.20 -12.10 -44.26
CA TRP A 108 -15.46 -12.74 -42.96
C TRP A 108 -14.22 -13.38 -42.34
N CYS A 109 -13.37 -14.01 -43.17
CA CYS A 109 -12.20 -14.74 -42.69
C CYS A 109 -11.05 -13.86 -42.19
N GLU A 110 -11.03 -12.57 -42.51
CA GLU A 110 -9.93 -11.67 -42.15
C GLU A 110 -10.33 -10.71 -41.01
N VAL A 111 -11.58 -10.81 -40.55
CA VAL A 111 -12.08 -10.05 -39.40
C VAL A 111 -11.78 -10.84 -38.14
N ASP A 112 -11.47 -10.10 -37.10
CA ASP A 112 -11.33 -10.53 -35.71
C ASP A 112 -12.51 -9.85 -34.99
N CYS A 113 -13.58 -10.61 -34.73
CA CYS A 113 -14.88 -10.06 -34.31
C CYS A 113 -14.90 -9.70 -32.80
N ASP A 114 -14.07 -10.33 -31.97
CA ASP A 114 -13.97 -10.10 -30.53
C ASP A 114 -12.66 -9.41 -30.09
N TYR A 115 -11.74 -9.20 -31.02
CA TYR A 115 -10.49 -8.45 -30.84
C TYR A 115 -9.46 -9.14 -29.94
N ASP A 116 -9.47 -10.47 -29.88
CA ASP A 116 -8.48 -11.25 -29.15
C ASP A 116 -7.14 -11.42 -29.92
N GLY A 117 -7.14 -11.11 -31.22
CA GLY A 117 -6.01 -11.20 -32.13
C GLY A 117 -6.01 -12.42 -33.07
N LEU A 118 -7.03 -13.28 -33.01
CA LEU A 118 -7.32 -14.32 -34.00
C LEU A 118 -8.38 -13.85 -34.99
N SER A 119 -8.23 -14.23 -36.25
CA SER A 119 -9.31 -14.02 -37.23
C SER A 119 -10.38 -15.10 -37.10
N ASN A 120 -11.62 -14.77 -37.48
CA ASN A 120 -12.75 -15.71 -37.41
C ASN A 120 -12.52 -17.03 -38.17
N CYS A 121 -11.61 -17.05 -39.16
CA CYS A 121 -11.25 -18.28 -39.87
C CYS A 121 -10.07 -19.02 -39.25
N GLU A 122 -9.22 -18.37 -38.47
CA GLU A 122 -8.28 -19.03 -37.56
C GLU A 122 -9.06 -19.68 -36.41
N GLU A 123 -9.99 -18.95 -35.81
CA GLU A 123 -10.86 -19.47 -34.75
C GLU A 123 -11.73 -20.64 -35.23
N ALA A 124 -12.37 -20.52 -36.39
CA ALA A 124 -13.11 -21.64 -36.98
C ALA A 124 -12.24 -22.87 -37.32
N GLN A 125 -10.92 -22.71 -37.48
CA GLN A 125 -9.98 -23.83 -37.64
C GLN A 125 -9.60 -24.47 -36.31
N LEU A 126 -9.53 -23.68 -35.25
CA LEU A 126 -9.20 -24.09 -33.89
C LEU A 126 -10.43 -24.68 -33.17
N GLY A 127 -11.63 -24.27 -33.56
CA GLY A 127 -12.88 -24.67 -32.93
C GLY A 127 -13.38 -23.67 -31.89
N THR A 128 -12.74 -22.51 -31.80
CA THR A 128 -13.07 -21.42 -30.87
C THR A 128 -14.24 -20.55 -31.35
N ASP A 129 -14.83 -19.76 -30.46
CA ASP A 129 -15.99 -18.92 -30.73
C ASP A 129 -15.56 -17.49 -31.09
N SER A 130 -15.71 -17.14 -32.37
CA SER A 130 -15.34 -15.83 -32.94
C SER A 130 -16.10 -14.60 -32.44
N CYS A 131 -16.78 -14.71 -31.31
CA CYS A 131 -17.48 -13.64 -30.63
C CYS A 131 -17.13 -13.60 -29.13
N GLN A 132 -16.22 -14.46 -28.66
CA GLN A 132 -15.79 -14.58 -27.29
C GLN A 132 -14.26 -14.66 -27.28
N THR A 133 -13.62 -13.65 -26.70
CA THR A 133 -12.16 -13.60 -26.59
C THR A 133 -11.56 -14.79 -25.82
N ASP A 134 -12.36 -15.44 -24.99
CA ASP A 134 -12.00 -16.58 -24.15
C ASP A 134 -13.13 -17.60 -24.32
N THR A 135 -12.87 -18.64 -25.12
CA THR A 135 -13.89 -19.59 -25.59
C THR A 135 -14.37 -20.52 -24.49
N ASP A 136 -13.49 -20.95 -23.58
CA ASP A 136 -13.83 -21.90 -22.52
C ASP A 136 -14.05 -21.24 -21.15
N GLY A 137 -13.75 -19.96 -21.04
CA GLY A 137 -14.09 -19.10 -19.93
C GLY A 137 -13.16 -19.29 -18.73
N ASP A 138 -11.92 -19.71 -18.94
CA ASP A 138 -10.94 -19.96 -17.88
C ASP A 138 -10.18 -18.69 -17.43
N GLY A 139 -10.27 -17.61 -18.21
CA GLY A 139 -9.62 -16.33 -17.96
C GLY A 139 -8.40 -16.04 -18.85
N LEU A 140 -8.01 -16.95 -19.74
CA LEU A 140 -6.97 -16.79 -20.75
C LEU A 140 -7.62 -16.66 -22.14
N ASN A 141 -7.19 -15.69 -22.95
CA ASN A 141 -7.77 -15.55 -24.28
C ASN A 141 -7.23 -16.60 -25.26
N ASP A 142 -8.01 -16.93 -26.29
CA ASP A 142 -7.71 -18.04 -27.19
C ASP A 142 -6.32 -17.90 -27.85
N LEU A 143 -5.94 -16.67 -28.24
CA LEU A 143 -4.60 -16.41 -28.77
C LEU A 143 -3.49 -16.68 -27.74
N ALA A 144 -3.67 -16.28 -26.49
CA ALA A 144 -2.68 -16.46 -25.42
C ALA A 144 -2.48 -17.95 -25.10
N GLU A 145 -3.56 -18.72 -25.08
CA GLU A 145 -3.51 -20.17 -24.92
C GLU A 145 -2.64 -20.85 -25.98
N LEU A 146 -2.82 -20.48 -27.26
CA LEU A 146 -1.97 -20.99 -28.34
C LEU A 146 -0.50 -20.60 -28.18
N GLN A 147 -0.21 -19.44 -27.59
CA GLN A 147 1.16 -18.97 -27.37
C GLN A 147 1.87 -19.75 -26.25
N VAL A 148 1.13 -20.16 -25.22
CA VAL A 148 1.66 -21.00 -24.13
C VAL A 148 1.58 -22.50 -24.43
N GLY A 149 0.74 -22.88 -25.40
CA GLY A 149 0.57 -24.24 -25.91
C GLY A 149 -0.60 -25.01 -25.29
N SER A 150 -1.48 -24.35 -24.53
CA SER A 150 -2.76 -24.91 -24.06
C SER A 150 -3.79 -25.00 -25.19
N ASP A 151 -4.92 -25.64 -24.91
CA ASP A 151 -6.05 -25.90 -25.82
C ASP A 151 -7.20 -24.93 -25.53
N PRO A 152 -7.50 -23.97 -26.44
CA PRO A 152 -8.49 -22.90 -26.23
C PRO A 152 -9.96 -23.36 -26.20
N MET A 153 -10.18 -24.64 -26.01
CA MET A 153 -11.49 -25.24 -25.83
C MET A 153 -11.62 -25.98 -24.50
N ILE A 154 -10.55 -26.03 -23.71
CA ILE A 154 -10.44 -26.78 -22.47
C ILE A 154 -9.66 -25.94 -21.45
N GLY A 155 -10.41 -25.29 -20.56
CA GLY A 155 -9.78 -24.42 -19.56
C GLY A 155 -8.84 -25.12 -18.57
N ASP A 156 -8.72 -26.44 -18.57
CA ASP A 156 -7.69 -27.21 -17.84
C ASP A 156 -7.12 -28.22 -18.84
N SER A 157 -6.14 -27.78 -19.61
CA SER A 157 -5.66 -28.47 -20.80
C SER A 157 -4.97 -29.80 -20.50
N ASP A 158 -4.39 -29.94 -19.32
CA ASP A 158 -3.70 -31.16 -18.89
C ASP A 158 -4.47 -32.02 -17.88
N GLY A 159 -5.59 -31.50 -17.35
CA GLY A 159 -6.58 -32.19 -16.55
C GLY A 159 -6.15 -32.42 -15.12
N ASP A 160 -5.31 -31.55 -14.55
CA ASP A 160 -4.76 -31.71 -13.21
C ASP A 160 -5.57 -31.03 -12.10
N GLY A 161 -6.62 -30.29 -12.48
CA GLY A 161 -7.55 -29.63 -11.58
C GLY A 161 -7.26 -28.14 -11.36
N LEU A 162 -6.25 -27.58 -12.01
CA LEU A 162 -5.99 -26.14 -12.11
C LEU A 162 -6.28 -25.67 -13.55
N ASN A 163 -6.86 -24.48 -13.72
CA ASN A 163 -7.09 -23.97 -15.08
C ASN A 163 -5.81 -23.35 -15.67
N ASP A 164 -5.75 -23.23 -17.00
CA ASP A 164 -4.53 -22.82 -17.72
C ASP A 164 -4.14 -21.37 -17.35
N ALA A 165 -5.12 -20.49 -17.17
CA ALA A 165 -4.93 -19.13 -16.68
C ALA A 165 -4.26 -19.07 -15.29
N ASP A 166 -4.74 -19.87 -14.33
CA ASP A 166 -4.21 -19.97 -12.98
C ASP A 166 -2.83 -20.64 -12.98
N GLU A 167 -2.61 -21.65 -13.82
CA GLU A 167 -1.30 -22.28 -13.97
C GLU A 167 -0.22 -21.27 -14.38
N ILE A 168 -0.50 -20.41 -15.38
CA ILE A 168 0.42 -19.33 -15.74
C ILE A 168 0.63 -18.39 -14.55
N THR A 169 -0.44 -18.04 -13.86
CA THR A 169 -0.41 -17.14 -12.69
C THR A 169 0.47 -17.71 -11.57
N PHE A 170 0.44 -19.02 -11.36
CA PHE A 170 1.24 -19.72 -10.37
C PHE A 170 2.64 -20.16 -10.86
N GLY A 171 2.95 -19.95 -12.14
CA GLY A 171 4.21 -20.35 -12.76
C GLY A 171 4.33 -21.86 -13.01
N PHE A 172 3.19 -22.52 -13.18
CA PHE A 172 3.06 -23.89 -13.67
C PHE A 172 2.98 -23.92 -15.20
N ASN A 173 2.85 -25.12 -15.76
CA ASN A 173 2.89 -25.35 -17.19
C ASN A 173 1.54 -25.93 -17.62
N PRO A 174 0.70 -25.15 -18.35
CA PRO A 174 -0.65 -25.52 -18.80
C PRO A 174 -0.81 -26.83 -19.58
N THR A 175 0.28 -27.52 -19.87
CA THR A 175 0.29 -28.73 -20.70
C THR A 175 0.96 -29.92 -19.99
N ASN A 176 1.30 -29.77 -18.71
CA ASN A 176 1.98 -30.78 -17.93
C ASN A 176 1.47 -30.82 -16.49
N PRO A 177 0.75 -31.90 -16.11
CA PRO A 177 -0.07 -31.96 -14.90
C PRO A 177 0.75 -32.11 -13.61
N SER A 178 2.06 -31.85 -13.66
CA SER A 178 3.02 -31.86 -12.56
C SER A 178 4.29 -31.17 -13.04
N THR A 179 4.31 -29.84 -12.99
CA THR A 179 5.40 -28.99 -13.49
C THR A 179 6.77 -29.42 -12.98
N TYR A 180 6.89 -29.78 -11.70
CA TYR A 180 8.16 -30.21 -11.10
C TYR A 180 8.45 -31.71 -11.23
N ASN A 181 7.57 -32.49 -11.89
CA ASN A 181 7.71 -33.93 -12.07
C ASN A 181 7.90 -34.70 -10.73
N ASP A 182 7.28 -34.21 -9.67
CA ASP A 182 7.39 -34.71 -8.28
C ASP A 182 6.19 -35.59 -7.88
N GLN A 183 5.29 -35.90 -8.82
CA GLN A 183 4.05 -36.68 -8.64
C GLN A 183 2.97 -35.98 -7.82
N ILE A 184 3.11 -34.68 -7.60
CA ILE A 184 2.04 -33.81 -7.09
C ILE A 184 1.47 -33.07 -8.29
N LEU A 185 0.15 -33.15 -8.47
CA LEU A 185 -0.56 -32.37 -9.49
C LEU A 185 -0.45 -30.89 -9.15
N ASP A 186 -0.35 -30.01 -10.14
CA ASP A 186 -0.21 -28.59 -9.88
C ASP A 186 -1.48 -28.03 -9.22
N GLY A 187 -2.69 -28.47 -9.62
CA GLY A 187 -3.94 -28.20 -8.89
C GLY A 187 -4.01 -28.73 -7.45
N ASP A 188 -3.21 -29.75 -7.10
CA ASP A 188 -3.09 -30.27 -5.72
C ASP A 188 -2.03 -29.52 -4.89
N ARG A 189 -1.32 -28.53 -5.46
CA ARG A 189 -0.25 -27.83 -4.74
C ARG A 189 -0.81 -26.89 -3.70
N TRP A 190 -0.07 -26.79 -2.59
CA TRP A 190 -0.46 -25.93 -1.47
C TRP A 190 -0.64 -24.47 -1.91
N ILE A 191 0.13 -23.99 -2.90
CA ILE A 191 0.09 -22.61 -3.37
C ILE A 191 -1.26 -22.25 -4.01
N VAL A 192 -1.93 -23.24 -4.62
CA VAL A 192 -3.30 -23.13 -5.14
C VAL A 192 -4.27 -23.02 -3.96
N SER A 193 -4.21 -23.98 -3.05
CA SER A 193 -5.12 -24.04 -1.88
C SER A 193 -4.90 -22.94 -0.82
N ALA A 194 -3.73 -22.29 -0.81
CA ALA A 194 -3.36 -21.24 0.15
C ALA A 194 -4.25 -20.01 0.00
N CYS A 195 -4.80 -19.81 -1.19
CA CYS A 195 -5.72 -18.72 -1.48
C CYS A 195 -7.19 -19.08 -1.27
N ASP A 196 -7.51 -20.36 -1.14
CA ASP A 196 -8.88 -20.86 -0.97
C ASP A 196 -9.33 -20.97 0.50
N THR A 197 -8.39 -20.95 1.45
CA THR A 197 -8.68 -21.24 2.86
C THR A 197 -8.53 -20.02 3.78
N LEU A 198 -9.65 -19.68 4.45
CA LEU A 198 -9.85 -18.47 5.25
C LEU A 198 -9.07 -18.48 6.58
N GLU A 199 -7.82 -18.04 6.56
CA GLU A 199 -7.18 -17.43 7.73
C GLU A 199 -6.96 -15.93 7.46
N GLY A 200 -7.93 -15.10 7.85
CA GLY A 200 -7.90 -13.64 7.65
C GLY A 200 -9.14 -12.93 8.22
N GLU A 201 -9.09 -11.62 8.36
CA GLU A 201 -10.24 -10.81 8.79
C GLU A 201 -11.14 -10.56 7.57
N THR A 202 -12.44 -10.90 7.66
CA THR A 202 -13.39 -10.65 6.58
C THR A 202 -13.72 -9.15 6.49
N LEU A 203 -14.03 -8.68 5.29
CA LEU A 203 -14.39 -7.30 5.02
C LEU A 203 -15.91 -7.09 4.96
N ASN A 204 -16.34 -5.89 5.34
CA ASN A 204 -17.65 -5.32 5.07
C ASN A 204 -17.49 -4.17 4.08
N TYR A 205 -18.47 -4.03 3.20
CA TYR A 205 -18.50 -3.01 2.16
C TYR A 205 -19.67 -2.06 2.39
N GLU A 206 -19.38 -0.76 2.43
CA GLU A 206 -20.35 0.28 2.72
C GLU A 206 -20.34 1.32 1.60
N VAL A 207 -21.48 1.53 0.96
CA VAL A 207 -21.66 2.57 -0.05
C VAL A 207 -22.33 3.77 0.61
N SER A 208 -21.79 4.98 0.39
CA SER A 208 -22.43 6.20 0.87
C SER A 208 -23.77 6.43 0.18
N SER A 209 -24.76 6.89 0.93
CA SER A 209 -26.09 7.23 0.39
C SER A 209 -26.06 8.32 -0.68
N ALA A 210 -25.04 9.19 -0.67
CA ALA A 210 -24.80 10.19 -1.69
C ALA A 210 -24.11 9.64 -2.97
N GLY A 211 -23.56 8.43 -2.91
CA GLY A 211 -22.78 7.83 -4.00
C GLY A 211 -21.37 8.41 -4.14
N ASP A 212 -20.81 9.00 -3.10
CA ASP A 212 -19.48 9.64 -3.13
C ASP A 212 -18.33 8.64 -2.96
N TRP A 213 -18.59 7.47 -2.37
CA TRP A 213 -17.60 6.41 -2.14
C TRP A 213 -18.26 5.04 -1.96
N LEU A 214 -17.47 4.01 -2.28
CA LEU A 214 -17.51 2.66 -1.73
C LEU A 214 -16.33 2.52 -0.76
N VAL A 215 -16.54 1.98 0.43
CA VAL A 215 -15.46 1.75 1.40
C VAL A 215 -15.50 0.34 1.96
N ALA A 216 -14.32 -0.27 2.08
CA ALA A 216 -14.13 -1.58 2.68
C ALA A 216 -13.54 -1.44 4.08
N PHE A 217 -14.09 -2.18 5.04
CA PHE A 217 -13.57 -2.24 6.41
C PHE A 217 -13.51 -3.66 6.93
N PRO A 218 -12.51 -4.00 7.75
CA PRO A 218 -12.55 -5.22 8.54
C PRO A 218 -13.82 -5.27 9.41
N THR A 219 -14.42 -6.45 9.57
CA THR A 219 -15.68 -6.65 10.29
C THR A 219 -15.71 -6.10 11.73
N VAL A 220 -14.57 -5.91 12.39
CA VAL A 220 -14.52 -5.26 13.71
C VAL A 220 -14.99 -3.80 13.69
N PHE A 221 -14.93 -3.14 12.53
CA PHE A 221 -15.50 -1.81 12.28
C PHE A 221 -16.98 -1.87 11.90
N GLY A 222 -17.67 -2.98 12.18
CA GLY A 222 -19.11 -3.16 11.94
C GLY A 222 -20.02 -2.22 12.75
N ASN A 223 -19.46 -1.28 13.50
CA ASN A 223 -20.16 -0.15 14.09
C ASN A 223 -20.14 1.10 13.19
N TYR A 224 -19.82 0.94 11.90
CA TYR A 224 -19.92 1.99 10.90
C TYR A 224 -21.29 2.67 10.96
N VAL A 225 -21.28 4.01 10.97
CA VAL A 225 -22.49 4.82 10.95
C VAL A 225 -22.33 5.94 9.94
N GLU A 226 -23.14 5.91 8.88
CA GLU A 226 -23.35 7.07 8.03
C GLU A 226 -24.18 8.13 8.78
N LEU A 227 -23.71 9.37 8.74
CA LEU A 227 -24.27 10.50 9.47
C LEU A 227 -25.31 11.23 8.61
N GLY A 228 -26.43 11.59 9.22
CA GLY A 228 -27.43 12.42 8.56
C GLY A 228 -27.03 13.90 8.61
N ILE A 229 -26.72 14.51 7.46
CA ILE A 229 -26.37 15.93 7.33
C ILE A 229 -27.59 16.73 6.87
N SER A 230 -27.96 17.78 7.59
CA SER A 230 -29.15 18.58 7.25
C SER A 230 -28.97 19.37 5.94
N THR A 231 -29.98 19.39 5.07
CA THR A 231 -29.97 20.03 3.73
C THR A 231 -29.91 21.58 3.75
N ALA A 232 -29.77 22.19 4.93
CA ALA A 232 -29.66 23.64 5.11
C ALA A 232 -28.20 24.14 5.11
N THR A 233 -27.23 23.23 4.98
CA THR A 233 -25.78 23.52 4.99
C THR A 233 -25.26 24.09 3.66
N PRO A 234 -24.11 24.79 3.68
CA PRO A 234 -23.59 25.52 2.53
C PRO A 234 -22.95 24.57 1.51
N GLN A 235 -23.67 24.23 0.43
CA GLN A 235 -23.22 23.76 -0.92
C GLN A 235 -22.05 22.74 -1.08
N ASN A 236 -21.36 22.30 -0.02
CA ASN A 236 -20.02 21.71 -0.11
C ASN A 236 -19.85 20.34 0.58
N ALA A 237 -20.50 20.03 1.72
CA ALA A 237 -20.47 18.67 2.28
C ALA A 237 -21.59 17.81 1.70
N GLN A 238 -21.27 16.58 1.29
CA GLN A 238 -22.22 15.72 0.57
C GLN A 238 -22.52 14.43 1.34
N ALA A 239 -21.51 13.82 1.97
CA ALA A 239 -21.67 12.67 2.87
C ALA A 239 -20.65 12.69 4.02
N ALA A 240 -20.97 12.06 5.14
CA ALA A 240 -20.05 11.82 6.24
C ALA A 240 -20.41 10.55 7.00
N SER A 241 -19.42 9.87 7.55
CA SER A 241 -19.57 8.68 8.37
C SER A 241 -18.52 8.63 9.47
N VAL A 242 -18.77 7.79 10.47
CA VAL A 242 -17.83 7.46 11.55
C VAL A 242 -17.78 5.95 11.75
N PHE A 243 -16.62 5.45 12.15
CA PHE A 243 -16.36 4.03 12.39
C PHE A 243 -15.39 3.86 13.56
N GLU A 244 -15.35 2.68 14.17
CA GLU A 244 -14.42 2.39 15.27
C GLU A 244 -14.09 0.90 15.41
N ASP A 245 -12.89 0.59 15.89
CA ASP A 245 -12.57 -0.69 16.48
C ASP A 245 -12.49 -0.49 18.01
N PRO A 246 -13.54 -0.88 18.77
CA PRO A 246 -13.55 -0.71 20.21
C PRO A 246 -12.47 -1.53 20.93
N ALA A 247 -12.02 -2.65 20.35
CA ALA A 247 -11.06 -3.54 21.00
C ALA A 247 -9.65 -2.96 20.98
N ASN A 248 -9.27 -2.31 19.88
CA ASN A 248 -7.95 -1.68 19.73
C ASN A 248 -7.96 -0.16 19.98
N GLU A 249 -9.12 0.42 20.31
CA GLU A 249 -9.31 1.86 20.46
C GLU A 249 -8.76 2.61 19.24
N VAL A 250 -9.26 2.23 18.06
CA VAL A 250 -9.07 2.97 16.80
C VAL A 250 -10.42 3.54 16.42
N ALA A 251 -10.48 4.81 16.04
CA ALA A 251 -11.70 5.42 15.55
C ALA A 251 -11.38 6.29 14.34
N GLY A 252 -12.39 6.57 13.53
CA GLY A 252 -12.18 7.43 12.39
C GLY A 252 -13.46 8.03 11.84
N THR A 253 -13.27 8.84 10.81
CA THR A 253 -14.32 9.47 10.03
C THR A 253 -13.96 9.43 8.56
N LEU A 254 -14.97 9.33 7.71
CA LEU A 254 -14.87 9.46 6.26
C LEU A 254 -15.91 10.47 5.83
N PHE A 255 -15.52 11.50 5.08
CA PHE A 255 -16.46 12.49 4.59
C PHE A 255 -16.05 13.04 3.23
N SER A 256 -17.02 13.56 2.49
CA SER A 256 -16.81 14.19 1.20
C SER A 256 -17.06 15.69 1.29
N MET A 257 -16.24 16.46 0.57
CA MET A 257 -16.42 17.89 0.44
C MET A 257 -16.05 18.40 -0.96
N ARG A 258 -16.53 19.59 -1.31
CA ARG A 258 -16.04 20.32 -2.50
C ARG A 258 -14.72 21.04 -2.20
N PRO A 259 -13.74 20.99 -3.12
CA PRO A 259 -12.51 21.77 -2.97
C PRO A 259 -12.81 23.28 -3.01
N ALA A 260 -12.10 24.06 -2.19
CA ALA A 260 -12.13 25.51 -2.31
C ALA A 260 -11.37 25.97 -3.57
N ALA A 261 -11.65 27.19 -4.06
CA ALA A 261 -11.05 27.71 -5.30
C ALA A 261 -9.51 27.80 -5.29
N ASN A 262 -8.87 27.75 -4.11
CA ASN A 262 -7.42 27.77 -3.92
C ASN A 262 -6.86 26.42 -3.42
N GLN A 263 -7.66 25.36 -3.45
CA GLN A 263 -7.29 24.01 -3.08
C GLN A 263 -7.36 23.15 -4.33
N THR A 264 -6.30 23.23 -5.13
CA THR A 264 -6.23 22.60 -6.44
C THR A 264 -5.53 21.25 -6.40
N THR A 265 -4.76 20.97 -5.36
CA THR A 265 -4.10 19.68 -5.15
C THR A 265 -4.37 19.12 -3.75
N PRO A 266 -4.19 17.81 -3.52
CA PRO A 266 -4.27 17.21 -2.18
C PRO A 266 -3.35 17.90 -1.15
N GLU A 267 -2.16 18.34 -1.55
CA GLU A 267 -1.19 19.04 -0.68
C GLU A 267 -1.71 20.41 -0.24
N ASP A 268 -2.40 21.15 -1.11
CA ASP A 268 -3.06 22.42 -0.74
C ASP A 268 -4.08 22.19 0.38
N VAL A 269 -4.81 21.07 0.31
CA VAL A 269 -5.81 20.68 1.30
C VAL A 269 -5.15 20.28 2.62
N GLN A 270 -4.05 19.52 2.56
CA GLN A 270 -3.29 19.13 3.76
C GLN A 270 -2.75 20.34 4.53
N ALA A 271 -2.15 21.30 3.82
CA ALA A 271 -1.66 22.53 4.42
C ALA A 271 -2.78 23.28 5.16
N PHE A 272 -3.99 23.28 4.59
CA PHE A 272 -5.17 23.83 5.23
C PHE A 272 -5.60 23.00 6.46
N PHE A 273 -5.64 21.67 6.35
CA PHE A 273 -6.02 20.75 7.43
C PHE A 273 -5.09 20.79 8.63
N ARG A 274 -3.79 21.03 8.44
CA ARG A 274 -2.84 21.19 9.53
C ARG A 274 -3.32 22.20 10.59
N SER A 275 -3.82 23.35 10.13
CA SER A 275 -4.35 24.40 11.03
C SER A 275 -5.63 23.95 11.78
N ARG A 276 -6.43 23.08 11.16
CA ARG A 276 -7.67 22.53 11.72
C ARG A 276 -7.38 21.40 12.72
N VAL A 277 -6.40 20.55 12.43
CA VAL A 277 -5.88 19.55 13.38
C VAL A 277 -5.32 20.24 14.63
N ALA A 278 -4.59 21.34 14.45
CA ALA A 278 -4.07 22.15 15.55
C ALA A 278 -5.17 22.76 16.45
N ALA A 279 -6.40 22.91 15.93
CA ALA A 279 -7.56 23.35 16.71
C ALA A 279 -8.15 22.22 17.59
N THR A 280 -7.92 20.95 17.22
CA THR A 280 -8.29 19.77 18.03
C THR A 280 -7.31 19.56 19.19
N GLY A 281 -6.01 19.79 18.97
CA GLY A 281 -4.96 19.68 19.98
C GLY A 281 -3.64 20.26 19.49
N SER A 282 -2.71 20.56 20.40
CA SER A 282 -1.39 21.06 20.00
C SER A 282 -0.62 19.97 19.26
N ILE A 283 -0.21 20.24 18.03
CA ILE A 283 0.65 19.35 17.25
C ILE A 283 2.01 19.24 17.96
N VAL A 284 2.35 18.03 18.37
CA VAL A 284 3.62 17.65 18.99
C VAL A 284 4.59 17.15 17.92
N GLN A 285 4.07 16.50 16.89
CA GLN A 285 4.83 15.99 15.76
C GLN A 285 3.98 16.07 14.50
N ASP A 286 4.62 16.38 13.39
CA ASP A 286 4.05 16.49 12.06
C ASP A 286 4.92 15.71 11.10
N SER A 287 4.36 14.62 10.57
CA SER A 287 4.97 13.76 9.56
C SER A 287 4.03 13.70 8.37
N THR A 288 3.80 14.86 7.77
CA THR A 288 3.02 14.98 6.53
C THR A 288 3.83 14.38 5.36
N GLY A 289 3.19 13.51 4.58
CA GLY A 289 3.76 12.92 3.37
C GLY A 289 3.31 13.66 2.12
N GLY A 290 4.04 13.48 1.02
CA GLY A 290 3.67 14.05 -0.28
C GLY A 290 2.47 13.39 -0.94
N GLY A 291 2.07 13.94 -2.10
CA GLY A 291 1.04 13.34 -2.93
C GLY A 291 1.50 12.05 -3.63
N PHE A 292 0.54 11.20 -3.94
CA PHE A 292 0.71 9.94 -4.66
C PHE A 292 -0.57 9.63 -5.47
N THR A 293 -0.48 8.63 -6.35
CA THR A 293 -1.61 8.17 -7.15
C THR A 293 -2.26 6.95 -6.50
N THR A 294 -3.58 6.94 -6.38
CA THR A 294 -4.37 5.84 -5.82
C THR A 294 -4.54 4.68 -6.81
N HIS A 295 -5.15 3.59 -6.36
CA HIS A 295 -5.43 2.41 -7.19
C HIS A 295 -6.34 2.70 -8.39
N ASP A 296 -7.24 3.68 -8.26
CA ASP A 296 -8.20 4.12 -9.28
C ASP A 296 -7.72 5.38 -10.04
N PHE A 297 -6.40 5.63 -10.05
CA PHE A 297 -5.73 6.72 -10.76
C PHE A 297 -6.05 8.13 -10.29
N GLU A 298 -6.57 8.27 -9.08
CA GLU A 298 -6.85 9.56 -8.46
C GLU A 298 -5.61 10.12 -7.76
N THR A 299 -5.58 11.43 -7.50
CA THR A 299 -4.49 12.04 -6.74
C THR A 299 -4.85 12.09 -5.26
N ALA A 300 -3.94 11.65 -4.40
CA ALA A 300 -4.13 11.65 -2.97
C ALA A 300 -2.90 12.15 -2.22
N ALA A 301 -3.05 12.54 -0.96
CA ALA A 301 -1.94 12.81 -0.07
C ALA A 301 -2.28 12.38 1.38
N ILE A 302 -1.28 11.90 2.12
CA ILE A 302 -1.41 11.47 3.53
C ILE A 302 -0.71 12.43 4.49
N ALA A 303 -1.35 12.72 5.62
CA ALA A 303 -0.79 13.52 6.70
C ALA A 303 -0.87 12.76 8.03
N ARG A 304 0.22 12.72 8.78
CA ARG A 304 0.32 12.04 10.08
C ARG A 304 0.72 13.02 11.17
N PHE A 305 -0.02 13.02 12.28
CA PHE A 305 0.20 13.94 13.39
C PHE A 305 0.21 13.20 14.72
N LEU A 306 1.07 13.65 15.63
CA LEU A 306 0.88 13.45 17.07
C LEU A 306 0.29 14.72 17.66
N ILE A 307 -0.91 14.63 18.22
CA ILE A 307 -1.56 15.77 18.89
C ILE A 307 -1.67 15.54 20.39
N ARG A 308 -1.58 16.64 21.13
CA ARG A 308 -1.83 16.68 22.57
C ARG A 308 -3.08 17.51 22.86
N THR A 309 -4.10 16.86 23.41
CA THR A 309 -5.35 17.53 23.76
C THR A 309 -5.18 18.39 25.02
N PRO A 310 -5.95 19.49 25.16
CA PRO A 310 -5.84 20.38 26.32
C PRO A 310 -6.25 19.71 27.64
N GLN A 311 -7.14 18.71 27.57
CA GLN A 311 -7.61 17.90 28.68
C GLN A 311 -7.68 16.43 28.29
N GLN A 312 -7.68 15.53 29.27
CA GLN A 312 -7.89 14.10 29.00
C GLN A 312 -9.25 13.89 28.32
N SER A 313 -9.23 13.23 27.16
CA SER A 313 -10.40 13.03 26.30
C SER A 313 -10.45 11.57 25.86
N SER A 314 -11.65 11.04 25.63
CA SER A 314 -11.80 9.73 24.99
C SER A 314 -11.57 9.83 23.49
N ILE A 315 -11.22 8.72 22.84
CA ILE A 315 -10.99 8.68 21.40
C ILE A 315 -12.18 9.21 20.59
N ARG A 316 -13.41 8.87 21.00
CA ARG A 316 -14.63 9.37 20.35
C ARG A 316 -14.79 10.88 20.46
N GLN A 317 -14.45 11.46 21.62
CA GLN A 317 -14.48 12.92 21.79
C GLN A 317 -13.46 13.61 20.88
N VAL A 318 -12.28 13.01 20.68
CA VAL A 318 -11.27 13.55 19.77
C VAL A 318 -11.68 13.35 18.31
N ARG A 319 -12.25 12.19 17.94
CA ARG A 319 -12.82 11.91 16.61
C ARG A 319 -13.87 12.96 16.24
N ASP A 320 -14.82 13.21 17.13
CA ASP A 320 -15.92 14.15 16.86
C ASP A 320 -15.38 15.58 16.74
N ALA A 321 -14.44 15.98 17.61
CA ALA A 321 -13.79 17.28 17.50
C ALA A 321 -12.99 17.43 16.19
N LEU A 322 -12.30 16.38 15.77
CA LEU A 322 -11.56 16.36 14.51
C LEU A 322 -12.51 16.48 13.31
N LEU A 323 -13.59 15.70 13.29
CA LEU A 323 -14.62 15.76 12.25
C LEU A 323 -15.15 17.19 12.07
N PHE A 324 -15.56 17.85 13.14
CA PHE A 324 -16.12 19.21 13.06
C PHE A 324 -15.07 20.30 12.78
N ASN A 325 -13.79 20.02 13.02
CA ASN A 325 -12.72 20.95 12.65
C ASN A 325 -12.32 20.83 11.17
N LEU A 326 -12.41 19.62 10.61
CA LEU A 326 -12.02 19.33 9.22
C LEU A 326 -13.18 19.52 8.23
N ALA A 327 -14.37 19.02 8.55
CA ALA A 327 -15.50 19.01 7.65
C ALA A 327 -16.19 20.39 7.57
N PRO A 328 -16.87 20.71 6.45
CA PRO A 328 -17.47 22.03 6.24
C PRO A 328 -18.88 22.17 6.87
N PHE A 329 -19.17 21.43 7.96
CA PHE A 329 -20.44 21.46 8.69
C PHE A 329 -20.23 21.52 10.21
N GLU A 330 -21.27 21.97 10.92
CA GLU A 330 -21.22 22.12 12.37
C GLU A 330 -21.96 20.97 13.09
N ALA A 331 -21.70 20.80 14.38
CA ALA A 331 -22.36 19.75 15.18
C ALA A 331 -23.90 19.85 15.21
N ALA A 332 -24.46 21.05 14.99
CA ALA A 332 -25.91 21.25 14.94
C ALA A 332 -26.56 20.69 13.66
N ASP A 333 -25.76 20.44 12.61
CA ASP A 333 -26.21 19.97 11.31
C ASP A 333 -26.23 18.44 11.20
N VAL A 334 -25.66 17.75 12.18
CA VAL A 334 -25.39 16.31 12.15
C VAL A 334 -26.34 15.54 13.06
N THR A 335 -26.85 14.43 12.54
CA THR A 335 -27.64 13.43 13.28
C THR A 335 -27.01 12.05 13.14
N GLY A 336 -27.27 11.15 14.10
CA GLY A 336 -26.72 9.79 14.08
C GLY A 336 -25.34 9.63 14.75
N LEU A 337 -24.75 10.71 15.27
CA LEU A 337 -23.43 10.64 15.91
C LEU A 337 -23.46 9.73 17.17
N PRO A 338 -22.57 8.73 17.29
CA PRO A 338 -22.49 7.86 18.46
C PRO A 338 -22.15 8.60 19.76
N VAL A 339 -22.50 8.03 20.90
CA VAL A 339 -22.18 8.61 22.21
C VAL A 339 -20.67 8.63 22.45
N SER A 340 -20.12 9.82 22.69
CA SER A 340 -18.70 10.05 22.94
C SER A 340 -18.34 9.73 24.41
N SER A 341 -17.93 8.49 24.66
CA SER A 341 -17.43 8.01 25.95
C SER A 341 -16.30 7.00 25.76
N GLY A 342 -15.54 6.71 26.82
CA GLY A 342 -14.46 5.71 26.80
C GLY A 342 -13.31 6.07 27.73
N THR A 343 -12.25 5.27 27.68
CA THR A 343 -10.98 5.56 28.36
C THR A 343 -10.41 6.88 27.85
N THR A 344 -9.88 7.69 28.75
CA THR A 344 -9.40 9.03 28.40
C THR A 344 -7.88 9.10 28.36
N TYR A 345 -7.35 9.72 27.31
CA TYR A 345 -5.93 9.93 27.06
C TYR A 345 -5.64 11.39 26.79
N ARG A 346 -4.36 11.75 26.73
CA ARG A 346 -3.92 13.11 26.45
C ARG A 346 -3.27 13.26 25.08
N ASP A 347 -2.58 12.23 24.61
CA ASP A 347 -1.82 12.26 23.36
C ASP A 347 -2.44 11.24 22.39
N PHE A 348 -2.62 11.65 21.14
CA PHE A 348 -3.29 10.88 20.09
C PHE A 348 -2.51 10.96 18.79
N ARG A 349 -2.34 9.83 18.12
CA ARG A 349 -1.89 9.78 16.73
C ARG A 349 -3.11 9.99 15.83
N VAL A 350 -2.97 10.79 14.78
CA VAL A 350 -4.03 11.14 13.82
C VAL A 350 -3.46 11.02 12.42
N TYR A 351 -4.02 10.11 11.63
CA TYR A 351 -3.68 9.90 10.23
C TYR A 351 -4.84 10.40 9.39
N ILE A 352 -4.53 11.12 8.31
CA ILE A 352 -5.51 11.71 7.40
C ILE A 352 -5.06 11.42 5.98
N SER A 353 -5.99 11.00 5.12
CA SER A 353 -5.79 11.04 3.69
C SER A 353 -6.84 11.91 3.03
N VAL A 354 -6.41 12.58 1.96
CA VAL A 354 -7.26 13.38 1.09
C VAL A 354 -7.10 12.80 -0.29
N THR A 355 -8.19 12.37 -0.91
CA THR A 355 -8.24 11.91 -2.31
C THR A 355 -9.06 12.90 -3.11
N TYR A 356 -8.47 13.46 -4.15
CA TYR A 356 -9.15 14.30 -5.12
C TYR A 356 -9.78 13.39 -6.16
N ARG A 357 -11.10 13.47 -6.32
CA ARG A 357 -11.87 12.68 -7.29
C ARG A 357 -12.56 13.59 -8.28
N GLU A 358 -12.27 13.40 -9.56
CA GLU A 358 -12.98 14.08 -10.63
C GLU A 358 -14.37 13.45 -10.81
N SER A 359 -15.42 14.27 -10.93
CA SER A 359 -16.79 13.77 -11.16
C SER A 359 -17.40 14.43 -12.37
N ASP A 360 -17.84 13.61 -13.32
CA ASP A 360 -18.52 13.97 -14.57
C ASP A 360 -19.91 14.60 -14.35
N GLN A 361 -20.63 14.19 -13.30
CA GLN A 361 -22.02 14.60 -13.05
C GLN A 361 -22.19 15.59 -11.89
N ASN A 362 -21.26 15.61 -10.92
CA ASN A 362 -21.43 16.34 -9.67
C ASN A 362 -20.32 17.37 -9.38
N GLY A 363 -19.33 17.51 -10.28
CA GLY A 363 -18.15 18.37 -10.13
C GLY A 363 -17.17 17.86 -9.08
N ASP A 364 -15.94 18.35 -9.10
CA ASP A 364 -14.81 17.85 -8.30
C ASP A 364 -15.15 17.63 -6.81
N ARG A 365 -14.63 16.53 -6.26
CA ARG A 365 -14.83 16.14 -4.87
C ARG A 365 -13.51 15.79 -4.19
N LEU A 366 -13.47 16.06 -2.90
CA LEU A 366 -12.44 15.57 -2.00
C LEU A 366 -13.09 14.52 -1.11
N VAL A 367 -12.53 13.31 -1.09
CA VAL A 367 -12.84 12.29 -0.11
C VAL A 367 -11.75 12.32 0.96
N VAL A 368 -12.16 12.52 2.21
CA VAL A 368 -11.25 12.68 3.35
C VAL A 368 -11.50 11.56 4.34
N ALA A 369 -10.50 10.70 4.52
CA ALA A 369 -10.48 9.68 5.56
C ALA A 369 -9.57 10.15 6.70
N ALA A 370 -10.02 10.02 7.94
CA ALA A 370 -9.19 10.27 9.10
C ALA A 370 -9.32 9.12 10.09
N ALA A 371 -8.18 8.59 10.55
CA ALA A 371 -8.09 7.59 11.60
C ALA A 371 -7.31 8.17 12.79
N LEU A 372 -7.64 7.75 14.00
CA LEU A 372 -6.95 8.16 15.21
C LEU A 372 -6.90 7.03 16.23
N ALA A 373 -5.89 7.06 17.08
CA ALA A 373 -5.74 6.18 18.24
C ALA A 373 -4.97 6.90 19.36
N PRO A 374 -5.14 6.50 20.63
CA PRO A 374 -4.27 6.96 21.71
C PRO A 374 -2.81 6.64 21.42
N ALA A 375 -1.89 7.60 21.59
CA ALA A 375 -0.46 7.39 21.30
C ALA A 375 0.09 6.18 22.07
N GLN A 376 -0.28 6.03 23.35
CA GLN A 376 0.13 4.88 24.16
C GLN A 376 -0.29 3.51 23.57
N LYS A 377 -1.43 3.44 22.88
CA LYS A 377 -1.92 2.20 22.26
C LYS A 377 -1.21 1.95 20.93
N PHE A 378 -1.06 3.01 20.15
CA PHE A 378 -0.33 3.01 18.89
C PHE A 378 1.11 2.55 19.09
N ASP A 379 1.85 3.17 20.02
CA ASP A 379 3.27 2.89 20.25
C ASP A 379 3.51 1.50 20.90
N ALA A 380 2.48 0.91 21.52
CA ALA A 380 2.60 -0.37 22.24
C ALA A 380 2.16 -1.59 21.42
N ASN A 381 1.49 -1.40 20.28
CA ASN A 381 0.94 -2.49 19.49
C ASN A 381 0.88 -2.12 18.01
N GLU A 382 1.74 -2.75 17.20
CA GLU A 382 1.79 -2.54 15.74
C GLU A 382 0.45 -2.80 15.04
N LYS A 383 -0.43 -3.65 15.61
CA LYS A 383 -1.78 -3.84 15.05
C LYS A 383 -2.58 -2.54 14.99
N VAL A 384 -2.35 -1.62 15.94
CA VAL A 384 -3.02 -0.30 15.96
C VAL A 384 -2.49 0.57 14.84
N SER A 385 -1.18 0.57 14.59
CA SER A 385 -0.58 1.36 13.50
C SER A 385 -1.01 0.83 12.13
N PHE A 386 -0.99 -0.49 11.90
CA PHE A 386 -1.48 -1.09 10.66
C PHE A 386 -2.95 -0.75 10.40
N ARG A 387 -3.81 -0.85 11.43
CA ARG A 387 -5.22 -0.46 11.28
C ARG A 387 -5.37 1.00 10.88
N MET A 388 -4.63 1.91 11.50
CA MET A 388 -4.69 3.33 11.14
C MET A 388 -4.20 3.57 9.71
N ASP A 389 -3.14 2.87 9.30
CA ASP A 389 -2.62 2.96 7.94
C ASP A 389 -3.61 2.39 6.91
N ASP A 390 -4.17 1.20 7.12
CA ASP A 390 -5.16 0.57 6.22
C ASP A 390 -6.41 1.42 5.99
N LEU A 391 -6.79 2.22 7.00
CA LEU A 391 -7.93 3.14 6.92
C LEU A 391 -7.62 4.45 6.18
N THR A 392 -6.33 4.75 5.96
CA THR A 392 -5.89 6.05 5.43
C THR A 392 -4.92 5.93 4.26
N ASN A 393 -4.45 4.74 3.89
CA ASN A 393 -3.58 4.53 2.74
C ASN A 393 -4.34 4.49 1.39
N THR A 394 -5.63 4.83 1.39
CA THR A 394 -6.55 4.94 0.23
C THR A 394 -6.93 3.63 -0.46
N THR A 395 -6.28 2.51 -0.13
CA THR A 395 -6.59 1.20 -0.74
C THR A 395 -7.97 0.66 -0.37
N ASN A 396 -8.58 1.20 0.67
CA ASN A 396 -9.88 0.76 1.18
C ASN A 396 -11.05 1.59 0.67
N VAL A 397 -10.82 2.63 -0.15
CA VAL A 397 -11.86 3.53 -0.67
C VAL A 397 -11.82 3.52 -2.20
N ALA A 398 -12.99 3.39 -2.81
CA ALA A 398 -13.21 3.35 -4.25
C ALA A 398 -14.43 4.19 -4.66
N SER A 399 -14.73 4.25 -5.95
CA SER A 399 -15.97 4.86 -6.45
C SER A 399 -17.18 4.05 -5.99
N SER A 400 -18.32 4.70 -5.80
CA SER A 400 -19.56 4.03 -5.35
C SER A 400 -20.12 3.02 -6.37
N GLN A 401 -19.65 3.09 -7.61
CA GLN A 401 -20.05 2.21 -8.71
C GLN A 401 -19.10 1.03 -8.87
N ASP A 402 -17.94 1.02 -8.22
CA ASP A 402 -16.93 -0.02 -8.38
C ASP A 402 -17.39 -1.33 -7.76
N ASP A 403 -16.83 -2.43 -8.25
CA ASP A 403 -17.02 -3.76 -7.67
C ASP A 403 -15.74 -4.26 -7.00
N HIS A 404 -15.78 -5.44 -6.39
CA HIS A 404 -14.63 -6.06 -5.74
C HIS A 404 -14.59 -7.55 -6.02
N PHE A 405 -13.38 -8.10 -6.08
CA PHE A 405 -13.17 -9.55 -6.24
C PHE A 405 -11.90 -10.02 -5.53
N GLY A 406 -11.82 -11.33 -5.32
CA GLY A 406 -10.62 -11.97 -4.77
C GLY A 406 -9.55 -12.19 -5.84
N ARG A 407 -8.29 -11.99 -5.47
CA ARG A 407 -7.10 -12.34 -6.23
C ARG A 407 -6.18 -13.19 -5.39
N CYS A 408 -5.42 -14.02 -6.08
CA CYS A 408 -4.30 -14.76 -5.53
C CYS A 408 -3.08 -14.47 -6.39
N ASN A 409 -1.94 -14.25 -5.76
CA ASN A 409 -0.67 -14.09 -6.44
C ASN A 409 0.41 -14.90 -5.77
N ALA A 410 1.18 -15.63 -6.58
CA ALA A 410 2.32 -16.38 -6.13
C ALA A 410 3.63 -15.69 -6.50
N PHE A 411 4.60 -15.82 -5.61
CA PHE A 411 5.97 -15.40 -5.87
C PHE A 411 6.92 -16.53 -5.49
N ARG A 412 8.08 -16.52 -6.14
CA ARG A 412 9.23 -17.32 -5.71
C ARG A 412 10.38 -16.39 -5.38
N ALA A 413 11.03 -16.63 -4.25
CA ALA A 413 12.20 -15.84 -3.85
C ALA A 413 13.29 -15.93 -4.93
N GLY A 414 13.72 -14.76 -5.43
CA GLY A 414 14.70 -14.63 -6.51
C GLY A 414 16.12 -15.08 -6.11
N GLU A 415 17.11 -14.80 -6.95
CA GLU A 415 18.52 -15.19 -6.71
C GLU A 415 19.27 -14.27 -5.72
N GLY A 416 18.62 -13.21 -5.21
CA GLY A 416 19.27 -12.22 -4.33
C GLY A 416 18.29 -11.46 -3.44
N ASN A 417 18.86 -10.74 -2.46
CA ASN A 417 18.10 -9.88 -1.56
C ASN A 417 17.80 -8.52 -2.23
N PRO A 418 16.65 -7.91 -1.91
CA PRO A 418 16.37 -6.50 -2.21
C PRO A 418 17.53 -5.58 -1.87
N GLU A 419 17.99 -4.75 -2.81
CA GLU A 419 19.14 -3.86 -2.61
C GLU A 419 18.69 -2.42 -2.30
N ALA A 420 19.29 -1.78 -1.29
CA ALA A 420 19.04 -0.38 -0.96
C ALA A 420 20.34 0.40 -0.69
N ASP A 421 20.47 1.59 -1.27
CA ASP A 421 21.61 2.49 -1.13
C ASP A 421 21.14 3.78 -0.42
N PHE A 422 21.63 4.02 0.80
CA PHE A 422 21.29 5.21 1.58
C PHE A 422 22.37 6.26 1.45
N TYR A 423 22.01 7.47 1.06
CA TYR A 423 22.93 8.59 0.83
C TYR A 423 22.56 9.78 1.72
N TRP A 424 23.35 9.99 2.76
CA TRP A 424 23.14 11.02 3.78
C TRP A 424 23.90 12.28 3.41
N VAL A 425 23.19 13.40 3.36
CA VAL A 425 23.72 14.72 3.01
C VAL A 425 23.66 15.55 4.27
N LEU A 426 24.83 15.76 4.89
CA LEU A 426 24.94 16.30 6.23
C LEU A 426 25.46 17.73 6.18
N ASP A 427 24.79 18.60 6.92
CA ASP A 427 25.28 19.93 7.19
C ASP A 427 26.51 19.87 8.12
N GLN A 428 27.63 20.39 7.61
CA GLN A 428 28.92 20.50 8.28
C GLN A 428 29.12 21.83 9.04
N SER A 429 28.10 22.69 9.08
CA SER A 429 28.15 24.01 9.68
C SER A 429 28.47 23.96 11.18
N GLY A 430 28.91 25.11 11.71
CA GLY A 430 29.17 25.24 13.14
C GLY A 430 27.90 25.30 13.99
N SER A 431 26.75 25.64 13.41
CA SER A 431 25.45 25.68 14.11
C SER A 431 25.01 24.27 14.52
N MET A 432 25.24 23.29 13.65
CA MET A 432 24.97 21.86 13.89
C MET A 432 25.74 21.21 15.05
N SER A 433 26.67 21.91 15.71
CA SER A 433 27.62 21.30 16.66
C SER A 433 26.96 20.60 17.86
N ASP A 434 25.82 21.05 18.36
CA ASP A 434 25.05 20.35 19.40
C ASP A 434 24.06 19.31 18.82
N ASP A 435 23.64 19.47 17.57
CA ASP A 435 22.81 18.53 16.83
C ASP A 435 23.55 17.26 16.41
N TYR A 436 24.87 17.27 16.22
CA TYR A 436 25.64 16.06 15.88
C TYR A 436 25.57 14.95 16.95
N VAL A 437 25.20 15.27 18.19
CA VAL A 437 24.85 14.23 19.18
C VAL A 437 23.53 13.54 18.81
N ARG A 438 22.52 14.30 18.38
CA ARG A 438 21.25 13.78 17.90
C ARG A 438 21.44 12.98 16.60
N VAL A 439 22.17 13.52 15.62
CA VAL A 439 22.47 12.83 14.34
C VAL A 439 23.14 11.49 14.57
N ARG A 440 24.11 11.38 15.49
CA ARG A 440 24.75 10.09 15.83
C ARG A 440 23.78 9.11 16.49
N ASN A 441 22.85 9.58 17.31
CA ASN A 441 21.83 8.71 17.91
C ASN A 441 20.83 8.21 16.86
N VAL A 442 20.40 9.07 15.94
CA VAL A 442 19.59 8.72 14.77
C VAL A 442 20.30 7.65 13.96
N ALA A 443 21.56 7.88 13.59
CA ALA A 443 22.39 6.94 12.84
C ALA A 443 22.54 5.57 13.52
N ASN A 444 22.67 5.54 14.85
CA ASN A 444 22.75 4.29 15.62
C ASN A 444 21.47 3.48 15.52
N ASN A 445 20.32 4.12 15.70
CA ASN A 445 19.02 3.45 15.66
C ASN A 445 18.67 3.01 14.23
N PHE A 446 18.97 3.87 13.25
CA PHE A 446 18.82 3.55 11.84
C PHE A 446 19.55 2.24 11.47
N PHE A 447 20.79 2.07 11.91
CA PHE A 447 21.55 0.85 11.65
C PHE A 447 20.92 -0.38 12.34
N ALA A 448 20.48 -0.25 13.59
CA ALA A 448 19.83 -1.34 14.31
C ALA A 448 18.55 -1.79 13.59
N ASN A 449 17.73 -0.85 13.12
CA ASN A 449 16.47 -1.15 12.45
C ASN A 449 16.70 -1.76 11.06
N LEU A 450 17.72 -1.29 10.31
CA LEU A 450 18.09 -1.88 9.03
C LEU A 450 18.43 -3.37 9.14
N THR A 451 19.11 -3.79 10.20
CA THR A 451 19.45 -5.22 10.40
C THR A 451 18.24 -6.12 10.61
N ASN A 452 17.07 -5.56 10.92
CA ASN A 452 15.82 -6.32 11.02
C ASN A 452 15.15 -6.57 9.66
N THR A 453 15.53 -5.82 8.62
CA THR A 453 14.96 -5.95 7.27
C THR A 453 15.62 -7.09 6.47
N ALA A 454 15.09 -7.37 5.27
CA ALA A 454 15.74 -8.25 4.29
C ALA A 454 16.71 -7.52 3.35
N LEU A 455 16.89 -6.21 3.53
CA LEU A 455 17.66 -5.38 2.59
C LEU A 455 19.15 -5.74 2.61
N ASP A 456 19.72 -5.94 1.43
CA ASP A 456 21.15 -5.74 1.22
C ASP A 456 21.39 -4.23 1.14
N TYR A 457 21.82 -3.64 2.25
CA TYR A 457 21.98 -2.20 2.38
C TYR A 457 23.45 -1.76 2.41
N ARG A 458 23.67 -0.53 1.95
CA ARG A 458 24.91 0.22 2.21
C ARG A 458 24.64 1.71 2.33
N LEU A 459 25.47 2.38 3.11
CA LEU A 459 25.28 3.79 3.46
C LEU A 459 26.44 4.64 2.96
N ALA A 460 26.16 5.84 2.50
CA ALA A 460 27.15 6.86 2.17
C ALA A 460 26.81 8.13 2.96
N VAL A 461 27.84 8.89 3.33
CA VAL A 461 27.69 10.24 3.88
C VAL A 461 28.43 11.23 2.99
N THR A 462 27.87 12.43 2.83
CA THR A 462 28.53 13.58 2.19
C THR A 462 28.31 14.83 3.03
N THR A 463 29.05 15.88 2.71
CA THR A 463 28.84 17.23 3.21
C THR A 463 27.93 18.03 2.26
N MET A 464 27.42 19.16 2.73
CA MET A 464 26.75 20.20 1.95
C MET A 464 27.73 21.26 1.39
N ASP A 465 29.04 21.00 1.48
CA ASP A 465 30.07 21.89 0.95
C ASP A 465 30.09 21.79 -0.58
N ARG A 466 29.75 22.90 -1.23
CA ARG A 466 29.69 23.00 -2.69
C ARG A 466 31.00 22.65 -3.38
N ASP A 467 32.14 22.89 -2.74
CA ASP A 467 33.46 22.58 -3.32
C ASP A 467 33.77 21.07 -3.30
N TYR A 468 32.95 20.26 -2.62
CA TYR A 468 33.10 18.81 -2.51
C TYR A 468 32.27 18.01 -3.53
N ASP A 469 31.41 18.67 -4.33
CA ASP A 469 30.54 18.08 -5.35
C ASP A 469 29.66 16.91 -4.82
N GLY A 470 29.32 16.91 -3.53
CA GLY A 470 28.49 15.86 -2.90
C GLY A 470 29.06 14.44 -2.96
N ARG A 471 30.37 14.26 -3.15
CA ARG A 471 30.93 12.89 -3.22
C ARG A 471 30.85 12.21 -1.85
N PRO A 472 30.71 10.88 -1.77
CA PRO A 472 30.80 10.20 -0.48
C PRO A 472 32.17 10.44 0.20
N VAL A 473 32.15 10.81 1.48
CA VAL A 473 33.36 11.05 2.29
C VAL A 473 34.01 9.74 2.73
N GLY A 474 35.23 9.83 3.27
CA GLY A 474 35.99 8.69 3.77
C GLY A 474 36.73 7.87 2.70
N ASN A 475 37.51 6.89 3.19
CA ASN A 475 38.35 6.03 2.34
C ASN A 475 37.54 4.97 1.56
N VAL A 476 36.34 4.66 2.04
CA VAL A 476 35.40 3.75 1.41
C VAL A 476 34.10 4.53 1.23
N PRO A 477 33.57 4.64 -0.01
CA PRO A 477 32.41 5.48 -0.30
C PRO A 477 31.09 4.93 0.24
N TRP A 478 31.02 3.62 0.51
CA TRP A 478 29.83 2.94 1.01
C TRP A 478 30.18 2.10 2.24
N TYR A 479 29.57 2.43 3.37
CA TYR A 479 29.68 1.76 4.66
C TYR A 479 28.64 0.65 4.78
N THR A 480 29.05 -0.47 5.37
CA THR A 480 28.19 -1.63 5.66
C THR A 480 28.21 -2.00 7.14
N ASP A 481 28.96 -1.26 7.96
CA ASP A 481 29.06 -1.47 9.40
C ASP A 481 28.91 -0.14 10.16
N GLN A 482 28.26 -0.23 11.32
CA GLN A 482 27.96 0.93 12.16
C GLN A 482 29.21 1.74 12.55
N PRO A 483 30.33 1.14 13.02
CA PRO A 483 31.52 1.91 13.36
C PRO A 483 32.09 2.76 12.23
N THR A 484 32.16 2.25 11.01
CA THR A 484 32.69 3.01 9.87
C THR A 484 31.72 4.09 9.40
N PHE A 485 30.42 3.82 9.42
CA PHE A 485 29.39 4.82 9.13
C PHE A 485 29.45 6.01 10.10
N LEU A 486 29.52 5.75 11.41
CA LEU A 486 29.69 6.81 12.41
C LEU A 486 31.01 7.56 12.25
N ALA A 487 32.08 6.89 11.79
CA ALA A 487 33.35 7.55 11.49
C ALA A 487 33.22 8.52 10.30
N GLY A 488 32.42 8.15 9.28
CA GLY A 488 32.06 9.04 8.17
C GLY A 488 31.31 10.29 8.64
N ILE A 489 30.31 10.13 9.51
CA ILE A 489 29.59 11.27 10.12
C ILE A 489 30.57 12.19 10.87
N ASN A 490 31.48 11.62 11.67
CA ASN A 490 32.49 12.41 12.38
C ASN A 490 33.47 13.12 11.43
N GLU A 491 33.74 12.56 10.25
CA GLU A 491 34.55 13.20 9.22
C GLU A 491 33.84 14.42 8.64
N VAL A 492 32.52 14.38 8.44
CA VAL A 492 31.76 15.57 8.03
C VAL A 492 31.77 16.65 9.11
N GLU A 493 31.47 16.28 10.38
CA GLU A 493 31.45 17.21 11.53
C GLU A 493 32.79 17.94 11.76
N ASN A 494 33.92 17.23 11.60
CA ASN A 494 35.24 17.72 12.00
C ASN A 494 36.20 17.91 10.82
N GLY A 495 35.71 17.72 9.60
CA GLY A 495 36.51 17.75 8.38
C GLY A 495 36.92 19.16 7.96
N PRO A 496 37.81 19.29 6.97
CA PRO A 496 38.31 20.57 6.48
C PRO A 496 37.31 21.24 5.50
N TYR A 497 36.01 21.12 5.76
CA TYR A 497 34.95 21.60 4.89
C TYR A 497 34.55 23.03 5.26
N ASN A 498 34.03 23.78 4.30
CA ASN A 498 33.51 25.13 4.54
C ASN A 498 32.11 25.05 5.14
N GLY A 499 31.96 25.35 6.43
CA GLY A 499 30.68 25.37 7.15
C GLY A 499 30.11 26.77 7.31
N GLY A 500 30.03 27.54 6.23
CA GLY A 500 29.38 28.86 6.26
C GLY A 500 28.53 29.18 5.04
N ALA A 501 28.24 28.16 4.22
CA ALA A 501 27.30 28.22 3.10
C ALA A 501 26.97 26.78 2.69
N GLU A 502 25.71 26.41 2.88
CA GLU A 502 25.23 25.04 2.89
C GLU A 502 24.39 24.80 1.63
N TYR A 503 24.97 24.10 0.66
CA TYR A 503 24.33 23.83 -0.63
C TYR A 503 23.93 22.37 -0.73
N GLY A 504 23.04 21.92 0.16
CA GLY A 504 22.68 20.51 0.29
C GLY A 504 22.00 19.94 -0.96
N LEU A 505 21.04 20.66 -1.54
CA LEU A 505 20.35 20.23 -2.77
C LEU A 505 21.31 20.17 -3.96
N ASN A 506 22.21 21.17 -4.06
CA ASN A 506 23.23 21.21 -5.09
C ASN A 506 24.22 20.03 -4.97
N SER A 507 24.76 19.85 -3.76
CA SER A 507 25.73 18.81 -3.45
C SER A 507 25.13 17.42 -3.71
N ALA A 508 23.92 17.16 -3.20
CA ALA A 508 23.26 15.89 -3.38
C ALA A 508 23.00 15.58 -4.87
N ARG A 509 22.53 16.57 -5.63
CA ARG A 509 22.32 16.41 -7.09
C ARG A 509 23.62 16.01 -7.79
N ASP A 510 24.68 16.77 -7.56
CA ASP A 510 25.96 16.57 -8.23
C ASP A 510 26.62 15.24 -7.80
N GLY A 511 26.47 14.86 -6.53
CA GLY A 511 26.87 13.57 -5.98
C GLY A 511 26.16 12.39 -6.63
N ILE A 512 24.83 12.45 -6.75
CA ILE A 512 24.02 11.41 -7.42
C ILE A 512 24.40 11.29 -8.90
N GLN A 513 24.53 12.42 -9.61
CA GLN A 513 24.96 12.42 -11.01
C GLN A 513 26.34 11.78 -11.17
N TRP A 514 27.28 12.11 -10.28
CA TRP A 514 28.61 11.52 -10.30
C TRP A 514 28.55 10.02 -10.03
N MET A 515 27.85 9.57 -8.98
CA MET A 515 27.73 8.15 -8.63
C MET A 515 27.03 7.32 -9.73
N ARG A 516 26.12 7.91 -10.51
CA ARG A 516 25.50 7.23 -11.66
C ARG A 516 26.33 7.31 -12.95
N SER A 517 27.38 8.13 -12.98
CA SER A 517 28.21 8.33 -14.17
C SER A 517 29.23 7.21 -14.39
N SER A 518 29.64 7.02 -15.64
CA SER A 518 30.77 6.15 -15.99
C SER A 518 32.13 6.69 -15.52
N SER A 519 32.18 7.96 -15.06
CA SER A 519 33.40 8.60 -14.57
C SER A 519 33.72 8.26 -13.11
N ALA A 520 32.69 7.93 -12.31
CA ALA A 520 32.89 7.44 -10.96
C ALA A 520 33.56 6.05 -10.97
N PRO A 521 34.49 5.77 -10.05
CA PRO A 521 34.99 4.41 -9.81
C PRO A 521 33.83 3.47 -9.50
N GLN A 522 33.86 2.23 -10.00
CA GLN A 522 32.76 1.27 -9.80
C GLN A 522 32.38 1.11 -8.33
N ILE A 523 33.36 1.10 -7.42
CA ILE A 523 33.13 0.99 -5.97
C ILE A 523 32.34 2.17 -5.37
N SER A 524 32.28 3.31 -6.05
CA SER A 524 31.58 4.51 -5.61
C SER A 524 30.21 4.66 -6.26
N ARG A 525 29.90 3.87 -7.28
CA ARG A 525 28.63 3.99 -8.01
C ARG A 525 27.48 3.42 -7.20
N VAL A 526 26.29 3.99 -7.37
CA VAL A 526 25.02 3.39 -6.96
C VAL A 526 24.86 2.05 -7.68
N ARG A 527 24.34 1.03 -6.99
CA ARG A 527 24.09 -0.28 -7.57
C ARG A 527 22.96 -0.16 -8.61
N PRO A 528 23.07 -0.81 -9.78
CA PRO A 528 22.06 -0.66 -10.83
C PRO A 528 20.64 -1.01 -10.37
N ASP A 529 20.51 -2.04 -9.53
CA ASP A 529 19.24 -2.60 -9.09
C ASP A 529 18.84 -2.14 -7.67
N ALA A 530 19.65 -1.26 -7.05
CA ALA A 530 19.37 -0.77 -5.71
C ALA A 530 18.46 0.45 -5.71
N GLN A 531 17.51 0.47 -4.79
CA GLN A 531 16.75 1.67 -4.49
C GLN A 531 17.67 2.72 -3.84
N LEU A 532 17.79 3.89 -4.47
CA LEU A 532 18.53 5.02 -3.90
C LEU A 532 17.60 5.84 -2.99
N ILE A 533 18.06 6.10 -1.77
CA ILE A 533 17.38 6.93 -0.78
C ILE A 533 18.32 8.06 -0.37
N THR A 534 17.85 9.30 -0.42
CA THR A 534 18.62 10.49 -0.05
C THR A 534 18.06 11.11 1.22
N ILE A 535 18.92 11.41 2.20
CA ILE A 535 18.49 11.94 3.50
C ILE A 535 19.23 13.25 3.74
N PHE A 536 18.49 14.35 3.76
CA PHE A 536 19.01 15.67 4.10
C PHE A 536 18.95 15.89 5.61
N VAL A 537 20.03 16.39 6.20
CA VAL A 537 20.10 16.72 7.62
C VAL A 537 20.73 18.10 7.79
N SER A 538 19.95 19.09 8.21
CA SER A 538 20.36 20.51 8.29
C SER A 538 19.58 21.23 9.38
N ASP A 539 20.22 22.14 10.13
CA ASP A 539 19.50 23.05 11.03
C ASP A 539 19.10 24.38 10.35
N GLU A 540 19.43 24.54 9.06
CA GLU A 540 19.17 25.73 8.26
C GLU A 540 18.66 25.46 6.85
N GLU A 541 18.20 26.52 6.17
CA GLU A 541 17.72 26.50 4.78
C GLU A 541 18.88 26.32 3.78
N ASP A 542 18.60 25.70 2.64
CA ASP A 542 19.57 25.60 1.54
C ASP A 542 19.99 27.00 1.07
N ASN A 543 21.30 27.21 0.94
CA ASN A 543 21.88 28.50 0.61
C ASN A 543 21.46 29.02 -0.79
N ASP A 544 21.04 28.16 -1.71
CA ASP A 544 20.43 28.57 -2.98
C ASP A 544 19.07 29.30 -2.78
N PHE A 545 18.44 29.18 -1.60
CA PHE A 545 17.10 29.69 -1.29
C PHE A 545 16.98 30.53 -0.01
N GLN A 546 17.99 30.58 0.86
CA GLN A 546 17.96 31.23 2.19
C GLN A 546 17.43 32.68 2.24
N TYR A 547 17.53 33.45 1.14
CA TYR A 547 17.08 34.85 1.08
C TYR A 547 15.79 35.04 0.27
N ASP A 548 15.25 33.97 -0.29
CA ASP A 548 14.19 34.03 -1.27
C ASP A 548 12.81 33.84 -0.65
N ASN A 549 11.79 34.22 -1.42
CA ASN A 549 10.44 33.78 -1.16
C ASN A 549 10.16 32.61 -2.11
N LEU A 550 10.04 31.40 -1.60
CA LEU A 550 9.76 30.20 -2.40
C LEU A 550 8.39 30.23 -3.09
N SER A 551 7.54 31.22 -2.77
CA SER A 551 6.30 31.51 -3.52
C SER A 551 6.51 32.43 -4.73
N ASP A 552 7.70 33.02 -4.91
CA ASP A 552 8.02 33.79 -6.12
C ASP A 552 8.11 32.83 -7.33
N PRO A 553 7.40 33.08 -8.44
CA PRO A 553 7.39 32.17 -9.58
C PRO A 553 8.78 31.85 -10.16
N SER A 554 9.73 32.78 -10.09
CA SER A 554 11.08 32.56 -10.63
C SER A 554 11.90 31.64 -9.73
N VAL A 555 11.77 31.79 -8.41
CA VAL A 555 12.41 30.96 -7.40
C VAL A 555 11.76 29.58 -7.38
N ALA A 556 10.43 29.52 -7.43
CA ALA A 556 9.67 28.28 -7.53
C ALA A 556 10.08 27.45 -8.74
N ASN A 557 10.23 28.07 -9.92
CA ASN A 557 10.74 27.39 -11.12
C ASN A 557 12.19 26.91 -11.00
N PHE A 558 13.00 27.54 -10.14
CA PHE A 558 14.35 27.08 -9.88
C PHE A 558 14.36 25.88 -8.93
N LEU A 559 13.59 25.95 -7.84
CA LEU A 559 13.39 24.81 -6.94
C LEU A 559 12.78 23.60 -7.67
N GLU A 560 11.86 23.85 -8.60
CA GLU A 560 11.23 22.81 -9.42
C GLU A 560 12.25 22.00 -10.23
N GLN A 561 13.38 22.60 -10.64
CA GLN A 561 14.44 21.85 -11.31
C GLN A 561 15.13 20.86 -10.37
N TYR A 562 15.27 21.20 -9.08
CA TYR A 562 15.74 20.24 -8.08
C TYR A 562 14.68 19.16 -7.85
N VAL A 563 13.42 19.55 -7.64
CA VAL A 563 12.30 18.60 -7.46
C VAL A 563 12.27 17.55 -8.57
N GLN A 564 12.25 17.98 -9.83
CA GLN A 564 12.23 17.07 -10.99
C GLN A 564 13.45 16.17 -11.05
N PHE A 565 14.63 16.68 -10.67
CA PHE A 565 15.82 15.87 -10.59
C PHE A 565 15.67 14.77 -9.54
N PHE A 566 15.27 15.11 -8.31
CA PHE A 566 15.19 14.15 -7.22
C PHE A 566 14.09 13.11 -7.48
N VAL A 567 12.90 13.53 -7.93
CA VAL A 567 11.78 12.63 -8.31
C VAL A 567 12.23 11.57 -9.33
N ALA A 568 13.08 11.96 -10.28
CA ALA A 568 13.56 11.04 -11.31
C ALA A 568 14.72 10.13 -10.85
N ASN A 569 15.33 10.35 -9.69
CA ASN A 569 16.61 9.71 -9.33
C ASN A 569 16.67 9.05 -7.95
N THR A 570 15.79 9.39 -7.01
CA THR A 570 15.85 8.94 -5.61
C THR A 570 14.52 9.22 -4.88
N ILE A 571 14.34 8.63 -3.71
CA ILE A 571 13.38 9.16 -2.72
C ILE A 571 14.14 9.95 -1.67
N ALA A 572 13.74 11.20 -1.47
CA ALA A 572 14.35 12.12 -0.55
C ALA A 572 13.56 12.21 0.76
N PHE A 573 14.29 12.29 1.87
CA PHE A 573 13.77 12.56 3.20
C PHE A 573 14.50 13.75 3.79
N ALA A 574 13.83 14.54 4.63
CA ALA A 574 14.41 15.71 5.24
C ALA A 574 14.28 15.66 6.76
N ILE A 575 15.39 15.75 7.46
CA ILE A 575 15.47 15.94 8.90
C ILE A 575 16.01 17.35 9.11
N VAL A 576 15.11 18.31 9.22
CA VAL A 576 15.46 19.74 9.17
C VAL A 576 14.80 20.54 10.27
N THR A 577 15.34 21.72 10.57
CA THR A 577 14.62 22.69 11.40
C THR A 577 13.34 23.16 10.69
N ILE A 578 12.24 23.26 11.45
CA ILE A 578 10.94 23.72 10.95
C ILE A 578 10.56 24.99 11.71
N ASP A 579 10.94 26.15 11.17
CA ASP A 579 10.58 27.46 11.73
C ASP A 579 10.05 28.42 10.66
N PRO A 580 8.75 28.36 10.33
CA PRO A 580 8.14 29.29 9.36
C PRO A 580 8.27 30.78 9.73
N GLY A 581 8.66 31.10 10.98
CA GLY A 581 8.93 32.44 11.46
C GLY A 581 10.34 32.95 11.11
N ASP A 582 11.29 32.06 10.84
CA ASP A 582 12.67 32.38 10.50
C ASP A 582 13.14 31.64 9.23
N ARG A 583 13.14 32.35 8.11
CA ARG A 583 13.48 31.80 6.79
C ARG A 583 14.94 31.34 6.65
N TYR A 584 15.81 31.70 7.59
CA TYR A 584 17.20 31.24 7.59
C TYR A 584 17.31 29.84 8.18
N GLU A 585 16.52 29.56 9.22
CA GLU A 585 16.52 28.28 9.93
C GLU A 585 15.45 27.32 9.36
N ASP A 586 14.49 27.82 8.56
CA ASP A 586 13.43 27.02 7.97
C ASP A 586 13.91 26.22 6.74
N GLY A 587 14.15 24.92 6.90
CA GLY A 587 14.58 24.02 5.82
C GLY A 587 13.50 23.70 4.76
N GLU A 588 12.72 24.70 4.31
CA GLU A 588 11.56 24.55 3.45
C GLU A 588 11.89 23.99 2.05
N ALA A 589 13.04 24.35 1.46
CA ALA A 589 13.44 23.79 0.16
C ALA A 589 13.68 22.28 0.25
N TYR A 590 14.34 21.81 1.33
CA TYR A 590 14.53 20.37 1.59
C TYR A 590 13.20 19.65 1.80
N ARG A 591 12.29 20.25 2.57
CA ARG A 591 10.94 19.68 2.79
C ARG A 591 10.20 19.48 1.48
N ARG A 592 10.18 20.50 0.61
CA ARG A 592 9.51 20.42 -0.69
C ARG A 592 10.06 19.31 -1.57
N VAL A 593 11.38 19.15 -1.61
CA VAL A 593 12.03 18.06 -2.34
C VAL A 593 11.64 16.70 -1.73
N ALA A 594 11.74 16.54 -0.41
CA ALA A 594 11.40 15.29 0.27
C ALA A 594 9.96 14.86 -0.02
N LEU A 595 9.00 15.78 0.18
CA LEU A 595 7.59 15.52 -0.06
C LEU A 595 7.31 15.21 -1.53
N ALA A 596 7.88 15.96 -2.47
CA ALA A 596 7.65 15.74 -3.90
C ALA A 596 8.16 14.38 -4.40
N THR A 597 9.18 13.81 -3.76
CA THR A 597 9.67 12.46 -4.07
C THR A 597 8.86 11.33 -3.43
N GLY A 598 7.82 11.66 -2.64
CA GLY A 598 7.05 10.67 -1.86
C GLY A 598 7.71 10.26 -0.53
N GLY A 599 8.75 10.98 -0.08
CA GLY A 599 9.34 10.79 1.24
C GLY A 599 8.69 11.65 2.32
N SER A 600 9.30 11.63 3.51
CA SER A 600 8.78 12.28 4.71
C SER A 600 9.75 13.33 5.27
N VAL A 601 9.20 14.16 6.16
CA VAL A 601 9.95 15.21 6.88
C VAL A 601 9.91 14.95 8.39
N ALA A 602 11.03 15.20 9.06
CA ALA A 602 11.15 15.27 10.51
C ALA A 602 11.70 16.63 10.95
N GLU A 603 11.26 17.09 12.12
CA GLU A 603 11.89 18.21 12.79
C GLU A 603 13.16 17.75 13.53
N LEU A 604 14.30 18.36 13.21
CA LEU A 604 15.62 17.98 13.76
C LEU A 604 15.67 18.02 15.30
N THR A 605 14.97 18.97 15.91
CA THR A 605 14.93 19.16 17.37
C THR A 605 13.84 18.34 18.07
N ALA A 606 13.01 17.59 17.32
CA ALA A 606 11.96 16.77 17.89
C ALA A 606 12.54 15.65 18.76
N ASN A 607 11.85 15.36 19.86
CA ASN A 607 12.26 14.28 20.77
C ASN A 607 12.05 12.88 20.16
N ASP A 608 11.26 12.76 19.09
CA ASP A 608 10.84 11.48 18.50
C ASP A 608 11.07 11.44 16.98
N ILE A 609 12.31 11.69 16.57
CA ILE A 609 12.78 11.51 15.19
C ILE A 609 12.71 10.05 14.70
N GLN A 610 12.42 9.10 15.60
CA GLN A 610 12.44 7.66 15.29
C GLN A 610 11.36 7.27 14.30
N GLU A 611 10.18 7.90 14.34
CA GLU A 611 9.11 7.60 13.39
C GLU A 611 9.55 7.87 11.95
N THR A 612 10.24 8.98 11.68
CA THR A 612 10.74 9.26 10.33
C THR A 612 11.90 8.33 9.93
N ILE A 613 12.77 7.93 10.87
CA ILE A 613 13.81 6.91 10.61
C ILE A 613 13.16 5.60 10.16
N ASP A 614 12.12 5.19 10.86
CA ASP A 614 11.36 4.00 10.55
C ASP A 614 10.68 4.12 9.19
N GLU A 615 10.03 5.25 8.89
CA GLU A 615 9.45 5.54 7.57
C GLU A 615 10.50 5.48 6.44
N ILE A 616 11.71 6.00 6.65
CA ILE A 616 12.81 5.92 5.66
C ILE A 616 13.14 4.46 5.35
N ILE A 617 13.32 3.64 6.39
CA ILE A 617 13.68 2.23 6.25
C ILE A 617 12.55 1.45 5.59
N TYR A 618 11.31 1.69 6.01
CA TYR A 618 10.14 1.01 5.47
C TYR A 618 9.84 1.39 4.03
N ALA A 619 9.99 2.67 3.66
CA ALA A 619 9.92 3.10 2.26
C ALA A 619 10.97 2.40 1.41
N ALA A 620 12.24 2.38 1.86
CA ALA A 620 13.30 1.67 1.17
C ALA A 620 13.00 0.16 1.03
N THR A 621 12.45 -0.45 2.08
CA THR A 621 12.10 -1.88 2.09
C THR A 621 10.96 -2.19 1.11
N GLY A 622 9.91 -1.37 1.09
CA GLY A 622 8.81 -1.52 0.13
C GLY A 622 9.28 -1.35 -1.31
N LEU A 623 10.01 -0.28 -1.60
CA LEU A 623 10.47 0.03 -2.96
C LEU A 623 11.47 -0.98 -3.52
N ALA A 624 12.36 -1.49 -2.67
CA ALA A 624 13.34 -2.50 -3.09
C ALA A 624 12.73 -3.90 -3.16
N SER A 625 11.52 -4.10 -2.61
CA SER A 625 10.90 -5.42 -2.57
C SER A 625 10.68 -5.99 -3.98
N ALA A 626 11.04 -7.26 -4.14
CA ALA A 626 10.76 -8.01 -5.36
C ALA A 626 9.31 -8.54 -5.42
N TYR A 627 8.53 -8.40 -4.34
CA TYR A 627 7.18 -8.95 -4.22
C TYR A 627 6.14 -7.87 -4.50
N VAL A 628 6.05 -7.45 -5.77
CA VAL A 628 5.11 -6.44 -6.26
C VAL A 628 3.85 -7.13 -6.78
N LEU A 629 2.68 -6.72 -6.29
CA LEU A 629 1.40 -7.31 -6.70
C LEU A 629 0.96 -6.74 -8.06
N PRO A 630 0.26 -7.52 -8.90
CA PRO A 630 -0.24 -7.03 -10.19
C PRO A 630 -1.43 -6.09 -10.05
N SER A 631 -2.17 -6.17 -8.94
CA SER A 631 -3.28 -5.27 -8.62
C SER A 631 -3.13 -4.75 -7.21
N VAL A 632 -3.65 -3.55 -6.93
CA VAL A 632 -3.57 -2.96 -5.59
C VAL A 632 -4.57 -3.64 -4.67
N PRO A 633 -4.14 -4.34 -3.60
CA PRO A 633 -5.06 -4.96 -2.65
C PRO A 633 -5.77 -3.90 -1.81
N ILE A 634 -6.99 -4.22 -1.37
CA ILE A 634 -7.53 -3.65 -0.13
C ILE A 634 -6.61 -4.13 0.99
N SER A 635 -5.75 -3.25 1.50
CA SER A 635 -4.62 -3.63 2.37
C SER A 635 -4.99 -4.50 3.58
N SER A 636 -6.17 -4.28 4.16
CA SER A 636 -6.66 -5.06 5.30
C SER A 636 -7.13 -6.48 4.97
N SER A 637 -7.31 -6.81 3.68
CA SER A 637 -7.70 -8.16 3.20
C SER A 637 -6.51 -9.10 3.03
N LEU A 638 -5.28 -8.59 3.04
CA LEU A 638 -4.07 -9.34 2.69
C LEU A 638 -3.85 -10.57 3.57
N ARG A 639 -3.58 -11.68 2.91
CA ARG A 639 -3.27 -12.99 3.50
C ARG A 639 -1.98 -13.48 2.86
N VAL A 640 -0.93 -13.63 3.65
CA VAL A 640 0.41 -13.99 3.14
C VAL A 640 0.85 -15.32 3.73
N TYR A 641 1.33 -16.20 2.86
CA TYR A 641 1.87 -17.50 3.21
C TYR A 641 3.28 -17.63 2.66
N LYS A 642 4.15 -18.30 3.42
CA LYS A 642 5.49 -18.70 3.00
C LYS A 642 5.64 -20.20 3.23
N ASP A 643 5.90 -20.97 2.18
CA ASP A 643 6.01 -22.44 2.23
C ASP A 643 4.85 -23.10 3.01
N ASN A 644 3.62 -22.71 2.71
CA ASN A 644 2.39 -23.16 3.39
C ASN A 644 2.26 -22.76 4.88
N VAL A 645 3.05 -21.79 5.34
CA VAL A 645 2.95 -21.23 6.70
C VAL A 645 2.39 -19.83 6.64
N TRP A 646 1.33 -19.59 7.41
CA TRP A 646 0.75 -18.24 7.57
C TRP A 646 1.80 -17.27 8.13
N VAL A 647 1.94 -16.13 7.46
CA VAL A 647 2.85 -15.06 7.86
C VAL A 647 2.03 -13.96 8.54
N PRO A 648 2.29 -13.64 9.83
CA PRO A 648 1.62 -12.52 10.49
C PRO A 648 2.02 -11.19 9.87
N ARG A 649 1.09 -10.22 9.86
CA ARG A 649 1.46 -8.83 9.60
C ARG A 649 2.20 -8.25 10.80
N SER A 650 3.50 -7.99 10.66
CA SER A 650 4.39 -7.43 11.69
C SER A 650 5.70 -6.96 11.08
N ARG A 651 6.17 -5.79 11.51
CA ARG A 651 7.48 -5.23 11.11
C ARG A 651 8.62 -5.76 11.99
N GLU A 652 8.31 -6.38 13.12
CA GLU A 652 9.28 -7.12 13.95
C GLU A 652 9.56 -8.52 13.34
N ASN A 653 8.51 -9.30 13.07
CA ASN A 653 8.66 -10.67 12.59
C ASN A 653 7.43 -11.15 11.79
N GLY A 654 7.39 -10.82 10.50
CA GLY A 654 6.22 -11.07 9.67
C GLY A 654 6.32 -10.43 8.30
N PHE A 655 5.20 -9.93 7.79
CA PHE A 655 5.15 -9.11 6.58
C PHE A 655 4.56 -7.72 6.87
N ASP A 656 4.76 -6.79 5.94
CA ASP A 656 3.94 -5.59 5.81
C ASP A 656 3.73 -5.25 4.33
N TYR A 657 2.71 -4.45 4.05
CA TYR A 657 2.35 -3.99 2.72
C TYR A 657 2.56 -2.48 2.57
N PHE A 658 3.08 -2.08 1.42
CA PHE A 658 3.44 -0.72 1.09
C PHE A 658 2.60 -0.24 -0.10
N ALA A 659 1.54 0.52 0.19
CA ALA A 659 0.59 0.99 -0.82
C ALA A 659 1.27 1.78 -1.95
N ASN A 660 2.22 2.66 -1.63
CA ASN A 660 2.90 3.52 -2.61
C ASN A 660 3.71 2.74 -3.66
N SER A 661 4.22 1.55 -3.31
CA SER A 661 5.00 0.70 -4.21
C SER A 661 4.25 -0.57 -4.63
N ASN A 662 2.99 -0.72 -4.23
CA ASN A 662 2.17 -1.92 -4.39
C ASN A 662 2.95 -3.22 -4.08
N SER A 663 3.69 -3.22 -2.98
CA SER A 663 4.64 -4.30 -2.68
C SER A 663 4.54 -4.79 -1.25
N ILE A 664 4.94 -6.04 -1.05
CA ILE A 664 5.01 -6.69 0.25
C ILE A 664 6.47 -6.84 0.65
N ALA A 665 6.81 -6.54 1.90
CA ALA A 665 8.12 -6.90 2.43
C ALA A 665 8.02 -7.81 3.64
N PHE A 666 9.10 -8.56 3.86
CA PHE A 666 9.21 -9.57 4.91
C PHE A 666 10.28 -9.20 5.93
N PHE A 667 10.02 -9.53 7.18
CA PHE A 667 10.82 -9.14 8.34
C PHE A 667 11.13 -10.35 9.23
N GLY A 668 12.21 -10.26 10.01
CA GLY A 668 12.57 -11.27 10.99
C GLY A 668 12.81 -12.67 10.40
N THR A 669 12.18 -13.68 10.98
CA THR A 669 12.31 -15.11 10.61
C THR A 669 11.47 -15.49 9.38
N TYR A 670 10.54 -14.64 8.94
CA TYR A 670 9.70 -14.89 7.77
C TYR A 670 10.29 -14.37 6.46
N ARG A 671 11.50 -13.82 6.49
CA ARG A 671 12.21 -13.42 5.27
C ARG A 671 12.39 -14.63 4.34
N PRO A 672 11.92 -14.56 3.09
CA PRO A 672 12.12 -15.61 2.11
C PRO A 672 13.62 -15.83 1.84
N GLU A 673 14.05 -17.09 1.88
CA GLU A 673 15.39 -17.47 1.47
C GLU A 673 15.47 -17.50 -0.07
N PRO A 674 16.41 -16.75 -0.68
CA PRO A 674 16.60 -16.77 -2.12
C PRO A 674 17.08 -18.15 -2.58
N ALA A 675 16.89 -18.43 -3.87
CA ALA A 675 17.38 -19.68 -4.45
C ALA A 675 18.89 -19.83 -4.26
N ASP A 676 19.35 -21.03 -3.88
CA ASP A 676 20.77 -21.37 -3.82
C ASP A 676 21.04 -22.55 -4.78
N PRO A 677 21.40 -22.26 -6.05
CA PRO A 677 21.72 -23.29 -7.03
C PRO A 677 22.92 -24.16 -6.61
N THR A 678 23.81 -23.66 -5.73
CA THR A 678 24.97 -24.42 -5.26
C THR A 678 24.61 -25.47 -4.24
N GLN A 679 23.48 -25.29 -3.54
CA GLN A 679 22.90 -26.25 -2.59
C GLN A 679 21.68 -26.99 -3.14
N GLY A 680 21.27 -26.71 -4.39
CA GLY A 680 20.07 -27.30 -4.99
C GLY A 680 18.78 -26.87 -4.29
N ARG A 681 18.76 -25.69 -3.69
CA ARG A 681 17.56 -25.09 -3.09
C ARG A 681 16.88 -24.20 -4.13
N TYR A 682 15.62 -24.51 -4.42
CA TYR A 682 14.70 -23.58 -5.06
C TYR A 682 14.30 -22.56 -3.98
N GLY A 683 14.26 -21.27 -4.31
CA GLY A 683 13.92 -20.23 -3.33
C GLY A 683 12.54 -20.46 -2.72
N ASP A 684 12.30 -19.88 -1.55
CA ASP A 684 11.03 -20.08 -0.84
C ASP A 684 9.82 -19.60 -1.67
N ASP A 685 8.73 -20.33 -1.57
CA ASP A 685 7.48 -20.05 -2.29
C ASP A 685 6.54 -19.21 -1.41
N ILE A 686 5.91 -18.21 -2.01
CA ILE A 686 5.07 -17.23 -1.34
C ILE A 686 3.72 -17.19 -2.05
N ALA A 687 2.64 -17.22 -1.28
CA ALA A 687 1.28 -17.00 -1.78
C ALA A 687 0.67 -15.78 -1.08
N VAL A 688 -0.02 -14.95 -1.85
CA VAL A 688 -0.67 -13.72 -1.38
C VAL A 688 -2.10 -13.70 -1.90
N GLY A 689 -3.05 -13.93 -0.99
CA GLY A 689 -4.48 -13.75 -1.26
C GLY A 689 -4.94 -12.37 -0.81
N TYR A 690 -5.79 -11.70 -1.59
CA TYR A 690 -6.36 -10.40 -1.24
C TYR A 690 -7.64 -10.11 -2.02
N GLU A 691 -8.42 -9.15 -1.53
CA GLU A 691 -9.54 -8.54 -2.25
C GLU A 691 -9.05 -7.21 -2.85
N THR A 692 -9.54 -6.86 -4.04
CA THR A 692 -9.20 -5.61 -4.75
C THR A 692 -10.45 -5.01 -5.37
N PHE A 693 -10.41 -3.71 -5.67
CA PHE A 693 -11.49 -3.03 -6.38
C PHE A 693 -11.32 -3.13 -7.89
N LEU A 694 -12.44 -3.20 -8.60
CA LEU A 694 -12.53 -3.12 -10.06
C LEU A 694 -13.13 -1.77 -10.45
N ASP A 695 -12.40 -0.95 -11.20
CA ASP A 695 -12.91 0.33 -11.70
C ASP A 695 -13.80 0.05 -12.93
N LEU A 696 -15.11 -0.12 -12.69
CA LEU A 696 -16.09 -0.39 -13.75
C LEU A 696 -16.24 0.76 -14.76
N THR A 697 -15.60 1.90 -14.54
CA THR A 697 -15.64 3.04 -15.45
C THR A 697 -14.45 3.09 -16.42
N LYS A 698 -13.40 2.31 -16.15
CA LYS A 698 -12.15 2.33 -16.92
C LYS A 698 -11.68 0.95 -17.40
N ASP A 699 -12.08 -0.12 -16.71
CA ASP A 699 -11.87 -1.51 -17.09
C ASP A 699 -13.13 -2.08 -17.76
#